data_AF-A0A1D6NK33-F1
#
_entry.id   AF-A0A1D6NK33-F1
#
_cell.length_a   1.000
_cell.length_b   1.000
_cell.length_c   1.000
_cell.angle_alpha   90.00
_cell.angle_beta   90.00
_cell.angle_gamma   90.00
#
_symmetry.space_group_name_H-M   'P 1'
#
loop_
_entity.id
_entity.type
_entity.pdbx_description
1 polymer ?
#
loop_
_entity_poly.entity_id
_entity_poly.type
_entity_poly.pdbx_seq_one_letter_code
_entity_poly.pdbx_strand_id
1 'polypeptide(L)'
;MMRLFSPRKTTLLFVIRDKSRTPLENLEPILREDIQKIWDAVPKPHAHKETPLSEFFDVQVVALSSYEEKEELFKQQVSDLRDRFQYSIAPGGLAGDRRGVVPASGFSFSSQQFWKVIKENKDLDLPAHKVMVATVRCEEIGNEKVGSFTSDEEWQQLEEAVQHDFVPGFGKKISSLLDRCLSEYDMEAIYFDEGVRSSKRQQLESKLLQLVNPAYQSLLGHLRTRTLEAFNESFDKALEKEGFAAAARNCTQTFLEKFDKGSEDAAIQQVNWDTSKVKDKLRRDIEAHVASVRAAKLSELCAKYEAQLTKALAEPVESLLDSASEDTWPAIRKLLQRETKTAVSGLQSAVSAFELDEATEKELLVKLEKHGRSVVESKAKEEAGRVLIRMKDRFSMLFSRDADSMPRVWTGKEDIKAITKTARSASMKLLSTMAAIRLEEDGDNIENTLSVALVDTSKPGTTDRSIQLTDPLASSSWERVGEEKTLITPVQCKNLWRQFKAETEYTVTQALAAQEANKRNNNWLPPPWALAAMAILGFNEFMTLLRNPLYLFAIFVIYLVGKAIWVQSEIGREFQHGFLPAILSLSTKFVPTVMNILKRLADEGQAPAAAPERQREMELQPKPTRNGSSYTNATSAGSSSVTTSEIGPEYSSPVAQ
;
A
#
# COMPACT_ATOMS: atom_id res chain seq x y z
N MET A 1 -66.28 20.52 0.78
CA MET A 1 -66.91 20.34 2.12
C MET A 1 -68.34 20.83 2.00
N MET A 2 -69.31 19.91 1.99
CA MET A 2 -70.72 20.27 1.87
C MET A 2 -71.16 21.15 3.05
N ARG A 3 -71.79 22.29 2.72
CA ARG A 3 -72.49 23.14 3.69
C ARG A 3 -73.98 22.95 3.49
N LEU A 4 -74.63 22.23 4.38
CA LEU A 4 -76.08 22.37 4.54
C LEU A 4 -76.38 23.80 4.97
N PHE A 5 -77.55 24.30 4.56
CA PHE A 5 -78.02 25.62 4.95
C PHE A 5 -78.22 25.70 6.48
N SER A 6 -78.20 26.91 7.04
CA SER A 6 -78.71 27.11 8.41
C SER A 6 -80.16 26.61 8.49
N PRO A 7 -80.58 25.88 9.55
CA PRO A 7 -81.93 25.33 9.64
C PRO A 7 -82.98 26.45 9.55
N ARG A 8 -83.74 26.42 8.45
CA ARG A 8 -84.80 27.36 8.07
C ARG A 8 -85.87 26.54 7.35
N LYS A 9 -87.00 26.27 8.02
CA LYS A 9 -88.04 25.41 7.46
C LYS A 9 -88.62 25.98 6.17
N THR A 10 -88.24 25.39 5.04
CA THR A 10 -88.70 25.80 3.72
C THR A 10 -89.89 24.93 3.32
N THR A 11 -91.02 25.54 2.93
CA THR A 11 -92.22 24.79 2.57
C THR A 11 -92.10 24.20 1.16
N LEU A 12 -92.04 22.87 1.07
CA LEU A 12 -92.12 22.11 -0.17
C LEU A 12 -93.58 21.78 -0.46
N LEU A 13 -94.21 22.58 -1.33
CA LEU A 13 -95.58 22.37 -1.77
C LEU A 13 -95.62 21.46 -3.02
N PHE A 14 -96.08 20.23 -2.84
CA PHE A 14 -96.34 19.29 -3.91
C PHE A 14 -97.78 19.44 -4.40
N VAL A 15 -97.95 19.98 -5.60
CA VAL A 15 -99.26 20.10 -6.27
C VAL A 15 -99.45 18.93 -7.22
N ILE A 16 -100.13 17.88 -6.75
CA ILE A 16 -100.56 16.76 -7.60
C ILE A 16 -101.59 17.29 -8.59
N ARG A 17 -101.31 17.13 -9.88
CA ARG A 17 -102.21 17.50 -10.96
C ARG A 17 -103.12 16.33 -11.34
N ASP A 18 -104.28 16.69 -11.88
CA ASP A 18 -105.19 15.81 -12.61
C ASP A 18 -105.59 14.57 -11.79
N LYS A 19 -105.99 14.82 -10.52
CA LYS A 19 -106.28 13.82 -9.48
C LYS A 19 -107.18 12.69 -9.99
N SER A 20 -106.63 11.47 -9.97
CA SER A 20 -107.31 10.23 -10.33
C SER A 20 -108.32 9.78 -9.25
N ARG A 21 -108.85 8.55 -9.37
CA ARG A 21 -109.78 7.97 -8.39
C ARG A 21 -109.14 7.64 -7.03
N THR A 22 -107.82 7.76 -6.89
CA THR A 22 -107.12 7.47 -5.63
C THR A 22 -107.34 8.60 -4.61
N PRO A 23 -107.71 8.30 -3.34
CA PRO A 23 -107.77 9.28 -2.26
C PRO A 23 -106.41 9.98 -2.04
N LEU A 24 -106.42 11.25 -1.63
CA LEU A 24 -105.19 12.00 -1.34
C LEU A 24 -104.50 11.44 -0.08
N GLU A 25 -105.33 11.00 0.86
CA GLU A 25 -105.03 10.34 2.12
C GLU A 25 -104.11 9.12 1.94
N ASN A 26 -104.12 8.49 0.76
CA ASN A 26 -103.26 7.36 0.41
C ASN A 26 -102.00 7.79 -0.37
N LEU A 27 -102.04 8.91 -1.11
CA LEU A 27 -100.93 9.40 -1.94
C LEU A 27 -99.94 10.26 -1.14
N GLU A 28 -100.45 11.07 -0.23
CA GLU A 28 -99.64 11.92 0.66
C GLU A 28 -98.61 11.15 1.51
N PRO A 29 -98.95 10.05 2.23
CA PRO A 29 -97.96 9.31 3.00
C PRO A 29 -96.86 8.69 2.11
N ILE A 30 -97.20 8.19 0.92
CA ILE A 30 -96.23 7.62 -0.03
C ILE A 30 -95.24 8.70 -0.48
N LEU A 31 -95.73 9.87 -0.90
CA LEU A 31 -94.87 11.00 -1.28
C LEU A 31 -93.98 11.46 -0.13
N ARG A 32 -94.51 11.54 1.11
CA ARG A 32 -93.73 11.88 2.30
C ARG A 32 -92.63 10.85 2.57
N GLU A 33 -92.92 9.56 2.41
CA GLU A 33 -91.94 8.46 2.57
C GLU A 33 -90.84 8.53 1.51
N ASP A 34 -91.18 8.78 0.25
CA ASP A 34 -90.19 8.85 -0.84
C ASP A 34 -89.29 10.09 -0.75
N ILE A 35 -89.81 11.24 -0.30
CA ILE A 35 -88.98 12.43 -0.02
C ILE A 35 -88.04 12.15 1.16
N GLN A 36 -88.48 11.39 2.18
CA GLN A 36 -87.62 10.97 3.30
C GLN A 36 -86.53 10.00 2.83
N LYS A 37 -86.83 9.02 1.96
CA LYS A 37 -85.82 8.14 1.33
C LYS A 37 -84.76 8.94 0.59
N ILE A 38 -85.16 9.96 -0.18
CA ILE A 38 -84.24 10.87 -0.87
C ILE A 38 -83.36 11.63 0.14
N TRP A 39 -83.94 12.15 1.21
CA TRP A 39 -83.20 12.84 2.27
C TRP A 39 -82.17 11.95 2.99
N ASP A 40 -82.44 10.66 3.12
CA ASP A 40 -81.55 9.70 3.79
C ASP A 40 -80.50 9.07 2.86
N ALA A 41 -80.76 9.01 1.55
CA ALA A 41 -79.77 8.63 0.55
C ALA A 41 -78.73 9.73 0.25
N VAL A 42 -79.06 11.01 0.48
CA VAL A 42 -78.14 12.13 0.23
C VAL A 42 -77.00 12.14 1.28
N PRO A 43 -75.73 12.28 0.86
CA PRO A 43 -74.60 12.38 1.80
C PRO A 43 -74.68 13.66 2.63
N LYS A 44 -74.84 13.51 3.96
CA LYS A 44 -74.98 14.60 4.92
C LYS A 44 -73.68 14.81 5.72
N PRO A 45 -73.20 16.06 5.93
CA PRO A 45 -72.09 16.37 6.84
C PRO A 45 -72.33 15.79 8.25
N HIS A 46 -71.26 15.43 8.97
CA HIS A 46 -71.34 14.77 10.27
C HIS A 46 -72.29 15.44 11.28
N ALA A 47 -72.30 16.78 11.33
CA ALA A 47 -73.17 17.57 12.22
C ALA A 47 -74.69 17.44 11.94
N HIS A 48 -75.07 16.87 10.79
CA HIS A 48 -76.46 16.72 10.34
C HIS A 48 -76.79 15.31 9.84
N LYS A 49 -75.94 14.32 10.11
CA LYS A 49 -76.10 12.95 9.61
C LYS A 49 -77.45 12.33 10.01
N GLU A 50 -77.90 12.64 11.22
CA GLU A 50 -79.12 12.11 11.85
C GLU A 50 -80.27 13.14 11.89
N THR A 51 -80.11 14.33 11.31
CA THR A 51 -81.15 15.36 11.32
C THR A 51 -82.31 14.98 10.38
N PRO A 52 -83.57 14.96 10.84
CA PRO A 52 -84.72 14.59 10.01
C PRO A 52 -85.08 15.68 8.98
N LEU A 53 -85.74 15.27 7.89
CA LEU A 53 -86.22 16.17 6.83
C LEU A 53 -87.06 17.33 7.40
N SER A 54 -87.89 17.02 8.40
CA SER A 54 -88.83 17.95 9.03
C SER A 54 -88.17 19.10 9.81
N GLU A 55 -86.85 19.10 10.00
CA GLU A 55 -86.12 20.22 10.59
C GLU A 55 -85.73 21.28 9.53
N PHE A 56 -85.54 20.87 8.27
CA PHE A 56 -85.19 21.75 7.15
C PHE A 56 -86.37 22.09 6.24
N PHE A 57 -87.38 21.23 6.16
CA PHE A 57 -88.51 21.40 5.25
C PHE A 57 -89.85 21.15 5.94
N ASP A 58 -90.87 21.91 5.53
CA ASP A 58 -92.26 21.55 5.76
C ASP A 58 -92.85 20.98 4.46
N VAL A 59 -93.30 19.74 4.46
CA VAL A 59 -93.86 19.10 3.27
C VAL A 59 -95.38 19.27 3.30
N GLN A 60 -95.91 19.93 2.27
CA GLN A 60 -97.34 20.18 2.06
C GLN A 60 -97.76 19.49 0.76
N VAL A 61 -98.86 18.73 0.77
CA VAL A 61 -99.39 18.08 -0.43
C VAL A 61 -100.80 18.60 -0.71
N VAL A 62 -101.07 18.93 -1.97
CA VAL A 62 -102.38 19.40 -2.46
C VAL A 62 -102.67 18.68 -3.77
N ALA A 63 -103.91 18.23 -3.98
CA ALA A 63 -104.31 17.61 -5.24
C ALA A 63 -105.40 18.41 -5.94
N LEU A 64 -105.15 18.76 -7.20
CA LEU A 64 -106.09 19.45 -8.08
C LEU A 64 -106.71 18.44 -9.06
N SER A 65 -108.00 18.62 -9.37
CA SER A 65 -108.73 17.79 -10.34
C SER A 65 -108.18 17.97 -11.77
N SER A 66 -108.59 17.12 -12.72
CA SER A 66 -108.35 17.41 -14.15
C SER A 66 -109.11 18.67 -14.55
N TYR A 67 -108.42 19.63 -15.19
CA TYR A 67 -109.05 20.83 -15.73
C TYR A 67 -110.03 20.50 -16.86
N GLU A 68 -109.65 19.56 -17.73
CA GLU A 68 -110.44 19.19 -18.92
C GLU A 68 -111.70 18.40 -18.55
N GLU A 69 -111.64 17.55 -17.51
CA GLU A 69 -112.82 16.79 -17.06
C GLU A 69 -113.72 17.57 -16.09
N LYS A 70 -113.15 18.45 -15.26
CA LYS A 70 -113.79 18.99 -14.04
C LYS A 70 -113.40 20.46 -13.79
N GLU A 71 -113.48 21.28 -14.84
CA GLU A 71 -113.06 22.67 -14.88
C GLU A 71 -113.47 23.49 -13.64
N GLU A 72 -114.75 23.51 -13.27
CA GLU A 72 -115.24 24.31 -12.13
C GLU A 72 -114.70 23.83 -10.78
N LEU A 73 -114.55 22.51 -10.60
CA LEU A 73 -113.96 21.94 -9.38
C LEU A 73 -112.46 22.25 -9.30
N PHE A 74 -111.75 22.26 -10.43
CA PHE A 74 -110.37 22.74 -10.49
C PHE A 74 -110.25 24.23 -10.16
N LYS A 75 -111.11 25.09 -10.74
CA LYS A 75 -111.14 26.53 -10.45
C LYS A 75 -111.37 26.79 -8.96
N GLN A 76 -112.29 26.05 -8.33
CA GLN A 76 -112.53 26.12 -6.88
C GLN A 76 -111.26 25.72 -6.11
N GLN A 77 -110.69 24.54 -6.37
CA GLN A 77 -109.49 24.04 -5.68
C GLN A 77 -108.26 24.96 -5.87
N VAL A 78 -108.14 25.64 -7.01
CA VAL A 78 -107.12 26.66 -7.26
C VAL A 78 -107.41 27.96 -6.48
N SER A 79 -108.68 28.34 -6.30
CA SER A 79 -109.05 29.45 -5.41
C SER A 79 -108.69 29.13 -3.96
N ASP A 80 -109.06 27.95 -3.46
CA ASP A 80 -108.72 27.48 -2.11
C ASP A 80 -107.20 27.51 -1.88
N LEU A 81 -106.42 27.08 -2.89
CA LEU A 81 -104.95 27.12 -2.84
C LEU A 81 -104.39 28.55 -2.89
N ARG A 82 -104.93 29.43 -3.74
CA ARG A 82 -104.54 30.85 -3.81
C ARG A 82 -104.78 31.53 -2.46
N ASP A 83 -105.88 31.23 -1.80
CA ASP A 83 -106.23 31.88 -0.54
C ASP A 83 -105.28 31.43 0.59
N ARG A 84 -104.73 30.20 0.55
CA ARG A 84 -103.60 29.77 1.40
C ARG A 84 -102.28 30.50 1.13
N PHE A 85 -102.07 31.08 -0.05
CA PHE A 85 -100.95 31.98 -0.33
C PHE A 85 -101.24 33.42 0.15
N GLN A 86 -102.46 33.93 -0.09
CA GLN A 86 -102.86 35.27 0.31
C GLN A 86 -102.87 35.43 1.85
N TYR A 87 -103.35 34.43 2.57
CA TYR A 87 -103.32 34.35 4.03
C TYR A 87 -102.15 33.50 4.55
N SER A 88 -101.02 33.46 3.84
CA SER A 88 -99.89 32.55 4.10
C SER A 88 -99.26 32.62 5.50
N ILE A 89 -99.48 33.70 6.26
CA ILE A 89 -98.97 33.90 7.63
C ILE A 89 -99.99 33.42 8.70
N ALA A 90 -101.24 33.17 8.33
CA ALA A 90 -102.27 32.65 9.22
C ALA A 90 -102.09 31.14 9.48
N PRO A 91 -102.68 30.58 10.55
CA PRO A 91 -102.71 29.13 10.77
C PRO A 91 -103.30 28.38 9.55
N GLY A 92 -102.54 27.43 8.98
CA GLY A 92 -102.90 26.71 7.74
C GLY A 92 -102.37 27.34 6.43
N GLY A 93 -101.80 28.55 6.51
CA GLY A 93 -101.10 29.21 5.41
C GLY A 93 -99.79 28.52 4.99
N LEU A 94 -99.20 29.00 3.89
CA LEU A 94 -98.04 28.36 3.23
C LEU A 94 -96.67 29.01 3.55
N ALA A 95 -96.57 29.95 4.50
CA ALA A 95 -95.29 30.57 4.84
C ALA A 95 -94.48 29.69 5.81
N GLY A 96 -93.30 29.25 5.35
CA GLY A 96 -92.28 28.61 6.18
C GLY A 96 -91.58 29.57 7.16
N ASP A 97 -90.43 29.16 7.69
CA ASP A 97 -89.72 29.90 8.75
C ASP A 97 -89.24 31.29 8.28
N ARG A 98 -89.67 32.32 9.02
CA ARG A 98 -89.41 33.73 8.73
C ARG A 98 -88.12 34.27 9.34
N ARG A 99 -87.35 33.47 10.09
CA ARG A 99 -86.06 33.85 10.72
C ARG A 99 -84.94 34.24 9.73
N GLY A 100 -85.19 34.14 8.42
CA GLY A 100 -84.20 34.32 7.37
C GLY A 100 -84.60 35.23 6.20
N VAL A 101 -85.69 35.99 6.31
CA VAL A 101 -86.23 36.81 5.21
C VAL A 101 -85.25 37.90 4.78
N VAL A 102 -84.95 37.96 3.48
CA VAL A 102 -84.14 39.02 2.85
C VAL A 102 -85.07 40.15 2.38
N PRO A 103 -84.77 41.44 2.65
CA PRO A 103 -85.52 42.57 2.09
C PRO A 103 -85.51 42.54 0.55
N ALA A 104 -86.59 42.97 -0.10
CA ALA A 104 -86.72 42.92 -1.57
C ALA A 104 -85.56 43.61 -2.31
N SER A 105 -85.02 44.71 -1.75
CA SER A 105 -83.84 45.41 -2.26
C SER A 105 -82.54 44.57 -2.21
N GLY A 106 -82.41 43.67 -1.25
CA GLY A 106 -81.26 42.77 -1.10
C GLY A 106 -81.37 41.46 -1.91
N PHE A 107 -82.57 41.13 -2.41
CA PHE A 107 -82.82 39.85 -3.08
C PHE A 107 -81.93 39.64 -4.31
N SER A 108 -81.83 40.64 -5.21
CA SER A 108 -81.03 40.55 -6.44
C SER A 108 -79.56 40.21 -6.17
N PHE A 109 -78.94 40.89 -5.21
CA PHE A 109 -77.56 40.61 -4.78
C PHE A 109 -77.43 39.22 -4.17
N SER A 110 -78.36 38.82 -3.29
CA SER A 110 -78.35 37.49 -2.67
C SER A 110 -78.45 36.37 -3.71
N SER A 111 -79.34 36.52 -4.70
CA SER A 111 -79.51 35.56 -5.80
C SER A 111 -78.28 35.46 -6.70
N GLN A 112 -77.58 36.57 -6.97
CA GLN A 112 -76.31 36.54 -7.69
C GLN A 112 -75.23 35.75 -6.94
N GLN A 113 -75.13 35.91 -5.61
CA GLN A 113 -74.17 35.14 -4.80
C GLN A 113 -74.54 33.65 -4.75
N PHE A 114 -75.83 33.31 -4.59
CA PHE A 114 -76.28 31.91 -4.66
C PHE A 114 -75.97 31.29 -6.04
N TRP A 115 -76.25 32.00 -7.13
CA TRP A 115 -75.97 31.51 -8.48
C TRP A 115 -74.47 31.32 -8.75
N LYS A 116 -73.63 32.23 -8.23
CA LYS A 116 -72.17 32.07 -8.27
C LYS A 116 -71.73 30.79 -7.57
N VAL A 117 -72.18 30.57 -6.33
CA VAL A 117 -71.85 29.37 -5.54
C VAL A 117 -72.34 28.09 -6.21
N ILE A 118 -73.51 28.09 -6.85
CA ILE A 118 -74.01 26.95 -7.63
C ILE A 118 -73.10 26.68 -8.84
N LYS A 119 -72.77 27.71 -9.61
CA LYS A 119 -71.94 27.58 -10.83
C LYS A 119 -70.49 27.17 -10.55
N GLU A 120 -69.95 27.53 -9.40
CA GLU A 120 -68.57 27.21 -9.01
C GLU A 120 -68.45 25.87 -8.25
N ASN A 121 -69.56 25.15 -8.03
CA ASN A 121 -69.55 23.91 -7.26
C ASN A 121 -69.22 22.67 -8.10
N LYS A 122 -68.01 22.12 -7.91
CA LYS A 122 -67.56 20.87 -8.54
C LYS A 122 -68.41 19.65 -8.19
N ASP A 123 -69.10 19.64 -7.05
CA ASP A 123 -69.98 18.53 -6.66
C ASP A 123 -71.25 18.45 -7.56
N LEU A 124 -71.51 19.49 -8.37
CA LEU A 124 -72.57 19.55 -9.38
C LEU A 124 -72.05 19.36 -10.83
N ASP A 125 -70.73 19.31 -11.03
CA ASP A 125 -70.08 19.10 -12.32
C ASP A 125 -70.06 17.60 -12.68
N LEU A 126 -71.26 17.01 -12.76
CA LEU A 126 -71.46 15.60 -13.04
C LEU A 126 -71.16 15.31 -14.53
N PRO A 127 -70.14 14.49 -14.86
CA PRO A 127 -69.86 14.13 -16.23
C PRO A 127 -71.08 13.44 -16.86
N ALA A 128 -71.36 13.75 -18.13
CA ALA A 128 -72.37 13.02 -18.89
C ALA A 128 -72.11 11.50 -18.80
N HIS A 129 -73.15 10.71 -18.53
CA HIS A 129 -73.03 9.27 -18.22
C HIS A 129 -72.14 8.48 -19.20
N LYS A 130 -72.16 8.85 -20.49
CA LYS A 130 -71.25 8.31 -21.53
C LYS A 130 -69.77 8.45 -21.16
N VAL A 131 -69.35 9.62 -20.68
CA VAL A 131 -67.96 9.95 -20.29
C VAL A 131 -67.55 9.17 -19.04
N MET A 132 -68.45 9.04 -18.06
CA MET A 132 -68.22 8.24 -16.85
C MET A 132 -68.01 6.76 -17.19
N VAL A 133 -68.90 6.15 -17.98
CA VAL A 133 -68.78 4.75 -18.42
C VAL A 133 -67.53 4.54 -19.29
N ALA A 134 -67.25 5.46 -20.21
CA ALA A 134 -66.03 5.43 -21.00
C ALA A 134 -64.77 5.46 -20.12
N THR A 135 -64.76 6.27 -19.05
CA THR A 135 -63.58 6.41 -18.17
C THR A 135 -63.26 5.10 -17.45
N VAL A 136 -64.28 4.39 -16.95
CA VAL A 136 -64.12 3.09 -16.31
C VAL A 136 -63.67 2.05 -17.33
N ARG A 137 -64.35 1.91 -18.48
CA ARG A 137 -63.98 0.88 -19.48
C ARG A 137 -62.61 1.11 -20.09
N CYS A 138 -62.25 2.35 -20.42
CA CYS A 138 -60.92 2.70 -20.94
C CYS A 138 -59.80 2.50 -19.92
N GLU A 139 -60.12 2.40 -18.61
CA GLU A 139 -59.19 2.07 -17.53
C GLU A 139 -59.08 0.56 -17.30
N GLU A 140 -60.20 -0.17 -17.32
CA GLU A 140 -60.23 -1.63 -17.26
C GLU A 140 -59.42 -2.25 -18.41
N ILE A 141 -59.70 -1.87 -19.66
CA ILE A 141 -58.96 -2.31 -20.86
C ILE A 141 -57.47 -2.00 -20.70
N GLY A 142 -57.12 -0.78 -20.24
CA GLY A 142 -55.72 -0.39 -20.05
C GLY A 142 -55.00 -1.22 -18.98
N ASN A 143 -55.66 -1.55 -17.87
CA ASN A 143 -55.09 -2.42 -16.85
C ASN A 143 -54.98 -3.88 -17.33
N GLU A 144 -55.93 -4.35 -18.14
CA GLU A 144 -55.86 -5.67 -18.78
C GLU A 144 -54.65 -5.77 -19.71
N LYS A 145 -54.41 -4.80 -20.60
CA LYS A 145 -53.27 -4.85 -21.54
C LYS A 145 -51.91 -4.78 -20.81
N VAL A 146 -51.81 -4.11 -19.66
CA VAL A 146 -50.62 -4.21 -18.78
C VAL A 146 -50.47 -5.63 -18.22
N GLY A 147 -51.55 -6.27 -17.80
CA GLY A 147 -51.55 -7.66 -17.36
C GLY A 147 -51.10 -8.63 -18.45
N SER A 148 -51.62 -8.46 -19.67
CA SER A 148 -51.20 -9.22 -20.86
C SER A 148 -49.72 -9.02 -21.16
N PHE A 149 -49.24 -7.78 -21.21
CA PHE A 149 -47.82 -7.45 -21.45
C PHE A 149 -46.88 -8.07 -20.41
N THR A 150 -47.25 -8.02 -19.12
CA THR A 150 -46.45 -8.61 -18.03
C THR A 150 -46.44 -10.14 -18.09
N SER A 151 -47.46 -10.75 -18.72
CA SER A 151 -47.62 -12.19 -18.90
C SER A 151 -47.08 -12.69 -20.25
N ASP A 152 -46.48 -11.81 -21.05
CA ASP A 152 -46.03 -12.11 -22.42
C ASP A 152 -44.66 -12.81 -22.41
N GLU A 153 -44.56 -13.96 -23.07
CA GLU A 153 -43.35 -14.78 -23.08
C GLU A 153 -42.15 -14.03 -23.72
N GLU A 154 -42.39 -13.15 -24.70
CA GLU A 154 -41.32 -12.36 -25.32
C GLU A 154 -40.80 -11.27 -24.36
N TRP A 155 -41.68 -10.66 -23.55
CA TRP A 155 -41.25 -9.73 -22.49
C TRP A 155 -40.45 -10.45 -21.41
N GLN A 156 -40.95 -11.56 -20.88
CA GLN A 156 -40.30 -12.27 -19.77
C GLN A 156 -38.91 -12.80 -20.14
N GLN A 157 -38.74 -13.34 -21.35
CA GLN A 157 -37.43 -13.77 -21.87
C GLN A 157 -36.45 -12.60 -22.05
N LEU A 158 -36.94 -11.41 -22.42
CA LEU A 158 -36.11 -10.21 -22.52
C LEU A 158 -35.74 -9.65 -21.14
N GLU A 159 -36.67 -9.64 -20.19
CA GLU A 159 -36.44 -9.19 -18.82
C GLU A 159 -35.41 -10.08 -18.10
N GLU A 160 -35.52 -11.41 -18.24
CA GLU A 160 -34.55 -12.38 -17.68
C GLU A 160 -33.17 -12.24 -18.33
N ALA A 161 -33.08 -12.23 -19.66
CA ALA A 161 -31.79 -12.12 -20.37
C ALA A 161 -31.02 -10.84 -20.01
N VAL A 162 -31.74 -9.74 -19.75
CA VAL A 162 -31.19 -8.43 -19.37
C VAL A 162 -30.77 -8.33 -17.89
N GLN A 163 -31.01 -9.36 -17.07
CA GLN A 163 -30.33 -9.54 -15.77
C GLN A 163 -28.92 -10.13 -15.90
N HIS A 164 -28.57 -10.68 -17.07
CA HIS A 164 -27.35 -11.47 -17.25
C HIS A 164 -26.31 -10.81 -18.18
N ASP A 165 -26.69 -10.34 -19.37
CA ASP A 165 -25.79 -9.65 -20.31
C ASP A 165 -26.56 -8.62 -21.16
N PHE A 166 -25.82 -7.84 -21.95
CA PHE A 166 -26.37 -6.98 -22.99
C PHE A 166 -27.07 -7.80 -24.08
N VAL A 167 -28.36 -7.51 -24.32
CA VAL A 167 -29.18 -8.17 -25.34
C VAL A 167 -29.28 -7.32 -26.62
N PRO A 168 -28.71 -7.77 -27.75
CA PRO A 168 -28.84 -7.05 -29.03
C PRO A 168 -30.29 -7.01 -29.54
N GLY A 169 -30.65 -5.90 -30.18
CA GLY A 169 -31.96 -5.62 -30.74
C GLY A 169 -33.04 -5.31 -29.70
N PHE A 170 -32.70 -5.13 -28.42
CA PHE A 170 -33.65 -4.89 -27.33
C PHE A 170 -34.61 -3.73 -27.66
N GLY A 171 -34.09 -2.57 -28.06
CA GLY A 171 -34.91 -1.39 -28.34
C GLY A 171 -35.97 -1.64 -29.41
N LYS A 172 -35.62 -2.38 -30.46
CA LYS A 172 -36.54 -2.77 -31.54
C LYS A 172 -37.61 -3.75 -31.07
N LYS A 173 -37.24 -4.81 -30.35
CA LYS A 173 -38.17 -5.82 -29.82
C LYS A 173 -39.18 -5.20 -28.86
N ILE A 174 -38.69 -4.41 -27.91
CA ILE A 174 -39.53 -3.66 -26.96
C ILE A 174 -40.45 -2.68 -27.69
N SER A 175 -39.96 -1.97 -28.72
CA SER A 175 -40.81 -1.08 -29.51
C SER A 175 -41.98 -1.85 -30.15
N SER A 176 -41.75 -3.02 -30.75
CA SER A 176 -42.82 -3.84 -31.32
C SER A 176 -43.79 -4.43 -30.29
N LEU A 177 -43.34 -4.75 -29.08
CA LEU A 177 -44.22 -5.19 -27.99
C LEU A 177 -45.11 -4.05 -27.47
N LEU A 178 -44.55 -2.85 -27.33
CA LEU A 178 -45.28 -1.65 -26.94
C LEU A 178 -46.29 -1.24 -28.03
N ASP A 179 -45.90 -1.22 -29.30
CA ASP A 179 -46.80 -0.91 -30.42
C ASP A 179 -47.95 -1.92 -30.54
N ARG A 180 -47.68 -3.23 -30.34
CA ARG A 180 -48.73 -4.26 -30.27
C ARG A 180 -49.72 -3.98 -29.15
N CYS A 181 -49.22 -3.79 -27.92
CA CYS A 181 -50.03 -3.53 -26.73
C CYS A 181 -50.90 -2.26 -26.86
N LEU A 182 -50.32 -1.18 -27.42
CA LEU A 182 -51.04 0.08 -27.68
C LEU A 182 -52.05 -0.05 -28.84
N SER A 183 -51.74 -0.83 -29.88
CA SER A 183 -52.67 -1.08 -30.99
C SER A 183 -53.87 -1.94 -30.56
N GLU A 184 -53.65 -2.95 -29.71
CA GLU A 184 -54.73 -3.74 -29.09
C GLU A 184 -55.64 -2.85 -28.23
N TYR A 185 -55.07 -1.92 -27.46
CA TYR A 185 -55.83 -0.91 -26.73
C TYR A 185 -56.65 0.00 -27.66
N ASP A 186 -56.02 0.56 -28.70
CA ASP A 186 -56.67 1.50 -29.62
C ASP A 186 -57.82 0.86 -30.42
N MET A 187 -57.72 -0.45 -30.75
CA MET A 187 -58.80 -1.22 -31.35
C MET A 187 -59.98 -1.43 -30.41
N GLU A 188 -59.73 -1.78 -29.14
CA GLU A 188 -60.80 -2.09 -28.18
C GLU A 188 -61.47 -0.83 -27.63
N ALA A 189 -60.69 0.24 -27.43
CA ALA A 189 -61.19 1.53 -26.94
C ALA A 189 -61.88 2.40 -28.02
N ILE A 190 -61.93 1.95 -29.28
CA ILE A 190 -62.32 2.77 -30.44
C ILE A 190 -63.73 3.40 -30.31
N TYR A 191 -64.67 2.71 -29.64
CA TYR A 191 -66.07 3.12 -29.51
C TYR A 191 -66.36 4.12 -28.39
N PHE A 192 -65.39 4.41 -27.53
CA PHE A 192 -65.55 5.31 -26.38
C PHE A 192 -65.33 6.79 -26.75
N ASP A 193 -65.43 7.66 -25.74
CA ASP A 193 -65.18 9.08 -25.92
C ASP A 193 -63.71 9.36 -26.26
N GLU A 194 -63.46 10.25 -27.22
CA GLU A 194 -62.11 10.49 -27.75
C GLU A 194 -61.17 11.17 -26.75
N GLY A 195 -61.69 12.10 -25.93
CA GLY A 195 -60.89 12.73 -24.88
C GLY A 195 -60.52 11.73 -23.79
N VAL A 196 -61.44 10.83 -23.46
CA VAL A 196 -61.24 9.77 -22.47
C VAL A 196 -60.24 8.72 -22.96
N ARG A 197 -60.44 8.14 -24.15
CA ARG A 197 -59.56 7.08 -24.68
C ARG A 197 -58.13 7.58 -24.87
N SER A 198 -57.94 8.80 -25.38
CA SER A 198 -56.60 9.38 -25.58
C SER A 198 -55.89 9.66 -24.26
N SER A 199 -56.61 10.16 -23.24
CA SER A 199 -56.08 10.37 -21.89
C SER A 199 -55.69 9.04 -21.21
N LYS A 200 -56.52 8.00 -21.37
CA LYS A 200 -56.26 6.67 -20.80
C LYS A 200 -55.17 5.90 -21.56
N ARG A 201 -55.04 6.09 -22.88
CA ARG A 201 -53.91 5.60 -23.69
C ARG A 201 -52.58 6.16 -23.19
N GLN A 202 -52.49 7.47 -22.95
CA GLN A 202 -51.27 8.09 -22.40
C GLN A 202 -50.94 7.56 -20.99
N GLN A 203 -51.96 7.23 -20.18
CA GLN A 203 -51.78 6.59 -18.88
C GLN A 203 -51.28 5.14 -19.00
N LEU A 204 -51.77 4.38 -20.00
CA LEU A 204 -51.27 3.03 -20.34
C LEU A 204 -49.80 3.10 -20.81
N GLU A 205 -49.50 3.96 -21.77
CA GLU A 205 -48.16 4.16 -22.33
C GLU A 205 -47.15 4.51 -21.24
N SER A 206 -47.50 5.43 -20.33
CA SER A 206 -46.68 5.78 -19.16
C SER A 206 -46.48 4.62 -18.18
N LYS A 207 -47.50 3.77 -17.94
CA LYS A 207 -47.38 2.56 -17.10
C LYS A 207 -46.42 1.53 -17.73
N LEU A 208 -46.56 1.26 -19.03
CA LEU A 208 -45.70 0.31 -19.75
C LEU A 208 -44.24 0.79 -19.76
N LEU A 209 -44.00 2.07 -20.04
CA LEU A 209 -42.64 2.64 -20.00
C LEU A 209 -42.03 2.60 -18.59
N GLN A 210 -42.83 2.76 -17.53
CA GLN A 210 -42.35 2.58 -16.14
C GLN A 210 -41.95 1.13 -15.83
N LEU A 211 -42.67 0.15 -16.39
CA LEU A 211 -42.38 -1.28 -16.24
C LEU A 211 -41.13 -1.70 -17.03
N VAL A 212 -40.92 -1.14 -18.22
CA VAL A 212 -39.76 -1.43 -19.08
C VAL A 212 -38.46 -0.77 -18.60
N ASN A 213 -38.54 0.40 -17.95
CA ASN A 213 -37.37 1.21 -17.58
C ASN A 213 -36.31 0.45 -16.75
N PRO A 214 -36.63 -0.36 -15.71
CA PRO A 214 -35.64 -1.12 -14.96
C PRO A 214 -34.75 -2.02 -15.82
N ALA A 215 -35.35 -2.76 -16.77
CA ALA A 215 -34.60 -3.59 -17.71
C ALA A 215 -33.70 -2.72 -18.63
N TYR A 216 -34.24 -1.62 -19.17
CA TYR A 216 -33.44 -0.69 -19.99
C TYR A 216 -32.23 -0.10 -19.23
N GLN A 217 -32.39 0.26 -17.95
CA GLN A 217 -31.26 0.73 -17.13
C GLN A 217 -30.23 -0.40 -16.87
N SER A 218 -30.67 -1.64 -16.68
CA SER A 218 -29.77 -2.80 -16.58
C SER A 218 -28.98 -3.02 -17.88
N LEU A 219 -29.65 -3.02 -19.03
CA LEU A 219 -29.05 -3.15 -20.36
C LEU A 219 -27.95 -2.10 -20.60
N LEU A 220 -28.21 -0.83 -20.30
CA LEU A 220 -27.20 0.24 -20.38
C LEU A 220 -26.08 0.07 -19.34
N GLY A 221 -26.36 -0.55 -18.20
CA GLY A 221 -25.39 -1.00 -17.21
C GLY A 221 -24.42 -2.02 -17.78
N HIS A 222 -24.93 -3.12 -18.36
CA HIS A 222 -24.14 -4.16 -19.01
C HIS A 222 -23.34 -3.61 -20.20
N LEU A 223 -23.97 -2.77 -21.05
CA LEU A 223 -23.28 -2.10 -22.16
C LEU A 223 -22.09 -1.26 -21.65
N ARG A 224 -22.25 -0.50 -20.56
CA ARG A 224 -21.17 0.29 -19.97
C ARG A 224 -20.02 -0.60 -19.50
N THR A 225 -20.32 -1.63 -18.70
CA THR A 225 -19.31 -2.55 -18.13
C THR A 225 -18.52 -3.24 -19.24
N ARG A 226 -19.21 -3.87 -20.20
CA ARG A 226 -18.62 -4.56 -21.36
C ARG A 226 -17.78 -3.63 -22.25
N THR A 227 -18.18 -2.37 -22.39
CA THR A 227 -17.42 -1.36 -23.14
C THR A 227 -16.14 -0.96 -22.39
N LEU A 228 -16.20 -0.85 -21.06
CA LEU A 228 -15.05 -0.52 -20.20
C LEU A 228 -14.03 -1.67 -20.14
N GLU A 229 -14.49 -2.92 -20.01
CA GLU A 229 -13.64 -4.11 -20.02
C GLU A 229 -12.88 -4.25 -21.34
N ALA A 230 -13.61 -4.14 -22.46
CA ALA A 230 -13.01 -4.18 -23.79
C ALA A 230 -12.12 -2.95 -24.08
N PHE A 231 -12.39 -1.79 -23.46
CA PHE A 231 -11.49 -0.64 -23.47
C PHE A 231 -10.17 -0.97 -22.77
N ASN A 232 -10.20 -1.46 -21.53
CA ASN A 232 -9.00 -1.79 -20.75
C ASN A 232 -8.10 -2.76 -21.52
N GLU A 233 -8.67 -3.88 -21.99
CA GLU A 233 -7.98 -4.88 -22.82
C GLU A 233 -7.35 -4.30 -24.08
N SER A 234 -7.97 -3.29 -24.69
CA SER A 234 -7.48 -2.69 -25.94
C SER A 234 -6.45 -1.60 -25.68
N PHE A 235 -6.58 -0.90 -24.55
CA PHE A 235 -5.66 0.14 -24.10
C PHE A 235 -4.30 -0.47 -23.72
N ASP A 236 -4.28 -1.55 -22.93
CA ASP A 236 -3.04 -2.29 -22.61
C ASP A 236 -2.31 -2.75 -23.89
N LYS A 237 -3.04 -3.28 -24.88
CA LYS A 237 -2.49 -3.71 -26.19
C LYS A 237 -2.08 -2.55 -27.12
N ALA A 238 -2.51 -1.32 -26.82
CA ALA A 238 -2.11 -0.10 -27.53
C ALA A 238 -0.86 0.53 -26.91
N LEU A 239 -0.69 0.43 -25.59
CA LEU A 239 0.50 0.91 -24.86
C LEU A 239 1.81 0.22 -25.28
N GLU A 240 1.75 -0.95 -25.92
CA GLU A 240 2.91 -1.63 -26.53
C GLU A 240 3.36 -1.00 -27.87
N LYS A 241 2.53 -0.17 -28.51
CA LYS A 241 2.68 0.25 -29.92
C LYS A 241 2.62 1.76 -30.15
N GLU A 242 1.85 2.47 -29.32
CA GLU A 242 1.61 3.90 -29.41
C GLU A 242 2.08 4.61 -28.13
N GLY A 243 2.43 5.89 -28.24
CA GLY A 243 2.74 6.70 -27.05
C GLY A 243 1.50 6.82 -26.14
N PHE A 244 1.72 6.81 -24.82
CA PHE A 244 0.66 6.70 -23.81
C PHE A 244 -0.53 7.64 -24.06
N ALA A 245 -0.26 8.92 -24.35
CA ALA A 245 -1.31 9.91 -24.56
C ALA A 245 -2.06 9.73 -25.91
N ALA A 246 -1.38 9.23 -26.95
CA ALA A 246 -2.02 8.88 -28.21
C ALA A 246 -2.94 7.66 -28.03
N ALA A 247 -2.43 6.58 -27.43
CA ALA A 247 -3.20 5.39 -27.09
C ALA A 247 -4.44 5.74 -26.26
N ALA A 248 -4.28 6.56 -25.21
CA ALA A 248 -5.38 6.99 -24.35
C ALA A 248 -6.45 7.77 -25.13
N ARG A 249 -6.06 8.72 -25.97
CA ARG A 249 -7.01 9.50 -26.80
C ARG A 249 -7.72 8.62 -27.84
N ASN A 250 -6.96 7.82 -28.59
CA ASN A 250 -7.46 6.93 -29.65
C ASN A 250 -8.42 5.87 -29.10
N CYS A 251 -8.06 5.18 -28.02
CA CYS A 251 -8.93 4.20 -27.38
C CYS A 251 -10.18 4.86 -26.76
N THR A 252 -10.05 6.02 -26.08
CA THR A 252 -11.20 6.69 -25.46
C THR A 252 -12.24 7.09 -26.50
N GLN A 253 -11.82 7.72 -27.62
CA GLN A 253 -12.74 8.04 -28.71
C GLN A 253 -13.39 6.77 -29.30
N THR A 254 -12.57 5.77 -29.65
CA THR A 254 -13.04 4.52 -30.26
C THR A 254 -14.09 3.79 -29.41
N PHE A 255 -13.94 3.80 -28.08
CA PHE A 255 -14.87 3.10 -27.19
C PHE A 255 -16.09 3.94 -26.80
N LEU A 256 -16.00 5.28 -26.80
CA LEU A 256 -17.19 6.14 -26.74
C LEU A 256 -18.05 6.00 -28.01
N GLU A 257 -17.45 5.95 -29.20
CA GLU A 257 -18.17 5.69 -30.45
C GLU A 257 -18.81 4.28 -30.52
N LYS A 258 -18.20 3.29 -29.87
CA LYS A 258 -18.81 1.95 -29.71
C LYS A 258 -19.99 1.99 -28.75
N PHE A 259 -19.89 2.73 -27.64
CA PHE A 259 -21.00 2.91 -26.71
C PHE A 259 -22.20 3.59 -27.39
N ASP A 260 -21.95 4.65 -28.18
CA ASP A 260 -23.00 5.35 -28.92
C ASP A 260 -23.78 4.39 -29.83
N LYS A 261 -23.08 3.63 -30.67
CA LYS A 261 -23.67 2.61 -31.57
C LYS A 261 -24.39 1.49 -30.81
N GLY A 262 -23.90 1.10 -29.64
CA GLY A 262 -24.60 0.15 -28.75
C GLY A 262 -25.86 0.73 -28.12
N SER A 263 -25.89 2.04 -27.87
CA SER A 263 -27.05 2.75 -27.30
C SER A 263 -28.14 3.03 -28.34
N GLU A 264 -27.77 3.20 -29.62
CA GLU A 264 -28.71 3.29 -30.75
C GLU A 264 -29.55 2.01 -30.90
N ASP A 265 -28.96 0.83 -30.68
CA ASP A 265 -29.68 -0.46 -30.74
C ASP A 265 -30.56 -0.73 -29.51
N ALA A 266 -30.31 -0.01 -28.41
CA ALA A 266 -31.16 0.02 -27.22
C ALA A 266 -32.31 1.03 -27.30
N ALA A 267 -32.36 1.90 -28.32
CA ALA A 267 -33.36 2.97 -28.42
C ALA A 267 -34.79 2.42 -28.67
N ILE A 268 -35.76 2.97 -27.92
CA ILE A 268 -37.18 2.58 -27.97
C ILE A 268 -37.96 3.69 -28.68
N GLN A 269 -38.81 3.33 -29.65
CA GLN A 269 -39.46 4.31 -30.54
C GLN A 269 -40.45 5.22 -29.80
N GLN A 270 -41.10 4.70 -28.77
CA GLN A 270 -42.09 5.41 -27.96
C GLN A 270 -41.45 6.37 -26.94
N VAL A 271 -40.13 6.29 -26.67
CA VAL A 271 -39.49 7.15 -25.66
C VAL A 271 -38.02 7.49 -25.96
N ASN A 272 -37.72 8.78 -26.02
CA ASN A 272 -36.36 9.29 -26.11
C ASN A 272 -35.73 9.36 -24.70
N TRP A 273 -35.29 8.23 -24.16
CA TRP A 273 -34.57 8.17 -22.88
C TRP A 273 -33.13 8.66 -23.01
N ASP A 274 -32.72 9.49 -22.04
CA ASP A 274 -31.43 10.17 -22.03
C ASP A 274 -30.27 9.22 -21.62
N THR A 275 -29.49 8.79 -22.62
CA THR A 275 -28.29 7.95 -22.44
C THR A 275 -27.05 8.73 -21.99
N SER A 276 -27.06 10.07 -22.06
CA SER A 276 -25.86 10.91 -21.83
C SER A 276 -25.26 10.68 -20.43
N LYS A 277 -26.09 10.54 -19.40
CA LYS A 277 -25.67 10.27 -18.02
C LYS A 277 -24.89 8.96 -17.87
N VAL A 278 -25.19 7.95 -18.70
CA VAL A 278 -24.45 6.67 -18.70
C VAL A 278 -23.15 6.81 -19.49
N LYS A 279 -23.16 7.55 -20.59
CA LYS A 279 -21.95 7.91 -21.37
C LYS A 279 -20.97 8.75 -20.55
N ASP A 280 -21.45 9.73 -19.80
CA ASP A 280 -20.65 10.58 -18.90
C ASP A 280 -20.15 9.80 -17.68
N LYS A 281 -20.82 8.71 -17.30
CA LYS A 281 -20.27 7.75 -16.33
C LYS A 281 -19.17 6.90 -16.98
N LEU A 282 -19.40 6.32 -18.17
CA LEU A 282 -18.39 5.55 -18.91
C LEU A 282 -17.12 6.36 -19.12
N ARG A 283 -17.28 7.62 -19.54
CA ARG A 283 -16.18 8.56 -19.76
C ARG A 283 -15.34 8.76 -18.49
N ARG A 284 -15.98 8.97 -17.33
CA ARG A 284 -15.27 9.12 -16.04
C ARG A 284 -14.65 7.81 -15.57
N ASP A 285 -15.33 6.68 -15.77
CA ASP A 285 -14.79 5.35 -15.46
C ASP A 285 -13.50 5.09 -16.30
N ILE A 286 -13.49 5.47 -17.58
CA ILE A 286 -12.33 5.44 -18.49
C ILE A 286 -11.24 6.44 -18.06
N GLU A 287 -11.57 7.71 -17.84
CA GLU A 287 -10.61 8.76 -17.46
C GLU A 287 -9.91 8.42 -16.12
N ALA A 288 -10.63 7.82 -15.18
CA ALA A 288 -10.08 7.32 -13.92
C ALA A 288 -9.14 6.10 -14.12
N HIS A 289 -9.49 5.16 -15.00
CA HIS A 289 -8.61 4.04 -15.35
C HIS A 289 -7.31 4.54 -16.00
N VAL A 290 -7.41 5.43 -17.00
CA VAL A 290 -6.25 6.06 -17.67
C VAL A 290 -5.38 6.82 -16.67
N ALA A 291 -5.97 7.56 -15.71
CA ALA A 291 -5.21 8.24 -14.66
C ALA A 291 -4.46 7.24 -13.74
N SER A 292 -5.09 6.12 -13.38
CA SER A 292 -4.46 5.06 -12.58
C SER A 292 -3.27 4.41 -13.31
N VAL A 293 -3.44 4.00 -14.57
CA VAL A 293 -2.37 3.40 -15.38
C VAL A 293 -1.25 4.43 -15.66
N ARG A 294 -1.59 5.71 -15.88
CA ARG A 294 -0.59 6.81 -15.98
C ARG A 294 0.27 6.86 -14.71
N ALA A 295 -0.35 6.92 -13.53
CA ALA A 295 0.38 7.00 -12.27
C ALA A 295 1.28 5.77 -12.03
N ALA A 296 0.79 4.56 -12.33
CA ALA A 296 1.57 3.33 -12.25
C ALA A 296 2.78 3.34 -13.20
N LYS A 297 2.59 3.71 -14.46
CA LYS A 297 3.66 3.74 -15.48
C LYS A 297 4.68 4.85 -15.25
N LEU A 298 4.27 6.03 -14.76
CA LEU A 298 5.20 7.07 -14.33
C LEU A 298 6.04 6.63 -13.12
N SER A 299 5.42 5.93 -12.16
CA SER A 299 6.14 5.36 -11.00
C SER A 299 7.18 4.31 -11.42
N GLU A 300 6.80 3.40 -12.34
CA GLU A 300 7.71 2.40 -12.94
C GLU A 300 8.90 3.06 -13.66
N LEU A 301 8.65 4.10 -14.46
CA LEU A 301 9.71 4.87 -15.13
C LEU A 301 10.61 5.61 -14.14
N CYS A 302 10.05 6.25 -13.11
CA CYS A 302 10.82 6.93 -12.08
C CYS A 302 11.73 5.93 -11.34
N ALA A 303 11.19 4.82 -10.86
CA ALA A 303 11.97 3.78 -10.18
C ALA A 303 13.09 3.21 -11.06
N LYS A 304 12.84 3.05 -12.38
CA LYS A 304 13.85 2.63 -13.36
C LYS A 304 14.99 3.64 -13.49
N TYR A 305 14.69 4.94 -13.62
CA TYR A 305 15.73 5.98 -13.72
C TYR A 305 16.43 6.23 -12.38
N GLU A 306 15.72 6.17 -11.25
CA GLU A 306 16.28 6.22 -9.90
C GLU A 306 17.27 5.06 -9.67
N ALA A 307 16.92 3.83 -10.07
CA ALA A 307 17.81 2.68 -9.98
C ALA A 307 19.04 2.79 -10.91
N GLN A 308 18.87 3.25 -12.14
CA GLN A 308 19.97 3.50 -13.07
C GLN A 308 20.94 4.57 -12.53
N LEU A 309 20.42 5.70 -12.05
CA LEU A 309 21.21 6.76 -11.44
C LEU A 309 21.90 6.29 -10.16
N THR A 310 21.22 5.46 -9.34
CA THR A 310 21.82 4.85 -8.15
C THR A 310 23.03 3.99 -8.52
N LYS A 311 22.92 3.14 -9.55
CA LYS A 311 24.04 2.32 -10.01
C LYS A 311 25.18 3.17 -10.60
N ALA A 312 24.87 4.17 -11.42
CA ALA A 312 25.85 5.05 -12.05
C ALA A 312 26.65 5.90 -11.04
N LEU A 313 26.05 6.21 -9.88
CA LEU A 313 26.71 6.98 -8.81
C LEU A 313 27.40 6.10 -7.76
N ALA A 314 26.81 4.97 -7.36
CA ALA A 314 27.26 4.22 -6.18
C ALA A 314 28.69 3.69 -6.29
N GLU A 315 29.00 2.90 -7.32
CA GLU A 315 30.33 2.28 -7.49
C GLU A 315 31.43 3.34 -7.72
N PRO A 316 31.26 4.37 -8.57
CA PRO A 316 32.29 5.38 -8.77
C PRO A 316 32.49 6.30 -7.56
N VAL A 317 31.43 6.69 -6.83
CA VAL A 317 31.56 7.49 -5.60
C VAL A 317 32.36 6.76 -4.53
N GLU A 318 32.11 5.45 -4.33
CA GLU A 318 32.91 4.63 -3.41
C GLU A 318 34.40 4.64 -3.82
N SER A 319 34.72 4.41 -5.11
CA SER A 319 36.11 4.43 -5.58
C SER A 319 36.80 5.80 -5.45
N LEU A 320 36.06 6.90 -5.62
CA LEU A 320 36.58 8.26 -5.47
C LEU A 320 36.85 8.60 -4.00
N LEU A 321 35.99 8.14 -3.09
CA LEU A 321 36.16 8.31 -1.64
C LEU A 321 37.35 7.48 -1.11
N ASP A 322 37.54 6.25 -1.58
CA ASP A 322 38.71 5.41 -1.25
C ASP A 322 40.04 6.03 -1.73
N SER A 323 40.03 6.65 -2.91
CA SER A 323 41.22 7.32 -3.47
C SER A 323 41.74 8.46 -2.58
N ALA A 324 40.83 9.20 -1.92
CA ALA A 324 41.09 10.34 -1.04
C ALA A 324 42.19 11.30 -1.55
N SER A 325 42.00 11.80 -2.76
CA SER A 325 42.77 12.90 -3.32
C SER A 325 42.13 14.25 -2.99
N GLU A 326 42.85 15.35 -3.23
CA GLU A 326 42.26 16.71 -3.14
C GLU A 326 41.06 16.86 -4.08
N ASP A 327 41.12 16.23 -5.25
CA ASP A 327 40.09 16.24 -6.29
C ASP A 327 38.91 15.29 -6.04
N THR A 328 38.89 14.48 -4.96
CA THR A 328 37.80 13.52 -4.69
C THR A 328 36.42 14.16 -4.76
N TRP A 329 36.19 15.27 -4.05
CA TRP A 329 34.89 15.95 -4.05
C TRP A 329 34.57 16.74 -5.33
N PRO A 330 35.52 17.47 -5.94
CA PRO A 330 35.37 18.01 -7.30
C PRO A 330 35.02 16.95 -8.36
N ALA A 331 35.59 15.75 -8.27
CA ALA A 331 35.29 14.63 -9.17
C ALA A 331 33.89 14.05 -8.93
N ILE A 332 33.51 13.82 -7.66
CA ILE A 332 32.15 13.39 -7.27
C ILE A 332 31.09 14.38 -7.77
N ARG A 333 31.37 15.69 -7.71
CA ARG A 333 30.44 16.73 -8.21
C ARG A 333 30.29 16.71 -9.73
N LYS A 334 31.39 16.60 -10.47
CA LYS A 334 31.38 16.47 -11.94
C LYS A 334 30.65 15.20 -12.40
N LEU A 335 30.86 14.09 -11.68
CA LEU A 335 30.11 12.85 -11.88
C LEU A 335 28.62 13.05 -11.63
N LEU A 336 28.23 13.56 -10.46
CA LEU A 336 26.84 13.80 -10.07
C LEU A 336 26.11 14.67 -11.10
N GLN A 337 26.72 15.78 -11.52
CA GLN A 337 26.17 16.65 -12.56
C GLN A 337 26.01 15.94 -13.91
N ARG A 338 26.98 15.11 -14.32
CA ARG A 338 26.93 14.36 -15.59
C ARG A 338 25.85 13.27 -15.59
N GLU A 339 25.86 12.40 -14.58
CA GLU A 339 24.90 11.28 -14.50
C GLU A 339 23.48 11.78 -14.26
N THR A 340 23.29 12.75 -13.35
CA THR A 340 21.97 13.32 -13.08
C THR A 340 21.41 14.03 -14.32
N LYS A 341 22.20 14.87 -15.02
CA LYS A 341 21.75 15.51 -16.26
C LYS A 341 21.38 14.49 -17.34
N THR A 342 22.16 13.41 -17.46
CA THR A 342 21.88 12.32 -18.40
C THR A 342 20.56 11.63 -18.04
N ALA A 343 20.38 11.23 -16.77
CA ALA A 343 19.16 10.57 -16.29
C ALA A 343 17.91 11.48 -16.39
N VAL A 344 18.03 12.76 -16.06
CA VAL A 344 16.97 13.79 -16.22
C VAL A 344 16.57 13.93 -17.69
N SER A 345 17.53 14.05 -18.62
CA SER A 345 17.21 14.14 -20.05
C SER A 345 16.57 12.86 -20.62
N GLY A 346 16.96 11.70 -20.09
CA GLY A 346 16.34 10.41 -20.41
C GLY A 346 14.90 10.30 -19.88
N LEU A 347 14.68 10.66 -18.61
CA LEU A 347 13.37 10.67 -17.99
C LEU A 347 12.43 11.65 -18.69
N GLN A 348 12.88 12.88 -18.98
CA GLN A 348 12.10 13.87 -19.75
C GLN A 348 11.69 13.32 -21.13
N SER A 349 12.65 12.71 -21.85
CA SER A 349 12.36 12.09 -23.15
C SER A 349 11.31 10.98 -23.05
N ALA A 350 11.38 10.14 -22.01
CA ALA A 350 10.41 9.06 -21.76
C ALA A 350 9.03 9.57 -21.30
N VAL A 351 8.99 10.64 -20.50
CA VAL A 351 7.77 11.23 -19.94
C VAL A 351 7.00 12.06 -20.99
N SER A 352 7.66 12.63 -21.99
CA SER A 352 7.03 13.41 -23.07
C SER A 352 5.85 12.68 -23.76
N ALA A 353 5.92 11.35 -23.87
CA ALA A 353 4.87 10.51 -24.47
C ALA A 353 3.56 10.43 -23.65
N PHE A 354 3.53 10.96 -22.42
CA PHE A 354 2.37 10.94 -21.52
C PHE A 354 1.54 12.22 -21.54
N GLU A 355 2.02 13.27 -22.23
CA GLU A 355 1.41 14.61 -22.32
C GLU A 355 1.01 15.15 -20.94
N LEU A 356 2.00 15.26 -20.04
CA LEU A 356 1.82 15.81 -18.70
C LEU A 356 1.72 17.34 -18.71
N ASP A 357 1.25 17.90 -17.60
CA ASP A 357 1.36 19.33 -17.34
C ASP A 357 2.79 19.73 -16.95
N GLU A 358 3.12 21.00 -17.19
CA GLU A 358 4.47 21.53 -16.99
C GLU A 358 4.91 21.56 -15.51
N ALA A 359 3.98 21.43 -14.55
CA ALA A 359 4.29 21.41 -13.13
C ALA A 359 4.64 19.99 -12.65
N THR A 360 3.84 18.97 -13.01
CA THR A 360 4.15 17.58 -12.65
C THR A 360 5.38 17.05 -13.38
N GLU A 361 5.65 17.45 -14.63
CA GLU A 361 6.92 17.13 -15.29
C GLU A 361 8.11 17.66 -14.47
N LYS A 362 8.08 18.95 -14.09
CA LYS A 362 9.15 19.57 -13.28
C LYS A 362 9.30 18.92 -11.91
N GLU A 363 8.20 18.55 -11.24
CA GLU A 363 8.24 17.86 -9.95
C GLU A 363 8.97 16.50 -10.07
N LEU A 364 8.66 15.70 -11.09
CA LEU A 364 9.31 14.41 -11.33
C LEU A 364 10.82 14.56 -11.63
N LEU A 365 11.21 15.57 -12.42
CA LEU A 365 12.62 15.83 -12.71
C LEU A 365 13.38 16.29 -11.45
N VAL A 366 12.82 17.23 -10.66
CA VAL A 366 13.43 17.69 -9.39
C VAL A 366 13.51 16.56 -8.36
N LYS A 367 12.53 15.63 -8.33
CA LYS A 367 12.61 14.42 -7.50
C LYS A 367 13.82 13.56 -7.87
N LEU A 368 14.08 13.35 -9.16
CA LEU A 368 15.23 12.58 -9.64
C LEU A 368 16.58 13.27 -9.32
N GLU A 369 16.65 14.61 -9.44
CA GLU A 369 17.83 15.38 -9.02
C GLU A 369 18.11 15.25 -7.51
N LYS A 370 17.05 15.33 -6.69
CA LYS A 370 17.14 15.13 -5.23
C LYS A 370 17.54 13.69 -4.89
N HIS A 371 17.06 12.70 -5.64
CA HIS A 371 17.48 11.30 -5.49
C HIS A 371 18.98 11.12 -5.78
N GLY A 372 19.48 11.72 -6.87
CA GLY A 372 20.91 11.72 -7.20
C GLY A 372 21.79 12.26 -6.07
N ARG A 373 21.40 13.39 -5.46
CA ARG A 373 22.08 13.94 -4.27
C ARG A 373 22.02 12.98 -3.08
N SER A 374 20.83 12.44 -2.77
CA SER A 374 20.60 11.48 -1.67
C SER A 374 21.47 10.22 -1.79
N VAL A 375 21.66 9.68 -3.00
CA VAL A 375 22.57 8.52 -3.23
C VAL A 375 24.01 8.85 -2.83
N VAL A 376 24.52 10.02 -3.22
CA VAL A 376 25.90 10.43 -2.86
C VAL A 376 26.04 10.66 -1.36
N GLU A 377 25.06 11.31 -0.72
CA GLU A 377 25.07 11.50 0.74
C GLU A 377 25.01 10.18 1.50
N SER A 378 24.18 9.24 1.05
CA SER A 378 24.05 7.89 1.63
C SER A 378 25.37 7.13 1.52
N LYS A 379 26.01 7.12 0.34
CA LYS A 379 27.31 6.47 0.13
C LYS A 379 28.45 7.14 0.90
N ALA A 380 28.43 8.46 1.04
CA ALA A 380 29.40 9.19 1.87
C ALA A 380 29.25 8.85 3.37
N LYS A 381 28.01 8.69 3.86
CA LYS A 381 27.72 8.21 5.24
C LYS A 381 28.17 6.76 5.43
N GLU A 382 28.00 5.90 4.43
CA GLU A 382 28.45 4.51 4.45
C GLU A 382 29.99 4.40 4.54
N GLU A 383 30.73 5.18 3.75
CA GLU A 383 32.19 5.19 3.79
C GLU A 383 32.78 5.88 5.02
N ALA A 384 32.14 6.95 5.51
CA ALA A 384 32.52 7.56 6.78
C ALA A 384 32.44 6.56 7.95
N GLY A 385 31.48 5.62 7.92
CA GLY A 385 31.43 4.49 8.85
C GLY A 385 32.61 3.50 8.72
N ARG A 386 33.22 3.40 7.53
CA ARG A 386 34.38 2.54 7.24
C ARG A 386 35.74 3.24 7.39
N VAL A 387 35.77 4.54 7.68
CA VAL A 387 36.97 5.40 7.64
C VAL A 387 38.18 4.82 8.37
N LEU A 388 38.01 4.21 9.55
CA LEU A 388 39.12 3.65 10.33
C LEU A 388 39.84 2.50 9.61
N ILE A 389 39.08 1.67 8.87
CA ILE A 389 39.63 0.56 8.09
C ILE A 389 40.39 1.12 6.89
N ARG A 390 39.74 2.00 6.11
CA ARG A 390 40.34 2.72 4.97
C ARG A 390 41.64 3.44 5.38
N MET A 391 41.67 4.08 6.56
CA MET A 391 42.87 4.71 7.15
C MET A 391 44.00 3.72 7.45
N LYS A 392 43.68 2.56 8.03
CA LYS A 392 44.67 1.51 8.31
C LYS A 392 45.22 0.89 7.02
N ASP A 393 44.39 0.72 6.00
CA ASP A 393 44.80 0.17 4.71
C ASP A 393 45.68 1.16 3.94
N ARG A 394 45.31 2.46 3.93
CA ARG A 394 46.13 3.53 3.33
C ARG A 394 47.45 3.75 4.08
N PHE A 395 47.45 3.67 5.40
CA PHE A 395 48.68 3.64 6.20
C PHE A 395 49.54 2.43 5.84
N SER A 396 48.96 1.23 5.83
CA SER A 396 49.68 -0.02 5.58
C SER A 396 50.27 -0.06 4.18
N MET A 397 49.54 0.41 3.16
CA MET A 397 50.04 0.59 1.80
C MET A 397 51.31 1.45 1.77
N LEU A 398 51.26 2.66 2.35
CA LEU A 398 52.36 3.64 2.28
C LEU A 398 53.53 3.31 3.23
N PHE A 399 53.27 2.59 4.33
CA PHE A 399 54.28 2.21 5.31
C PHE A 399 55.00 0.90 4.94
N SER A 400 54.26 -0.12 4.53
CA SER A 400 54.79 -1.47 4.25
C SER A 400 55.26 -1.69 2.82
N ARG A 401 55.01 -0.75 1.89
CA ARG A 401 55.51 -0.82 0.51
C ARG A 401 56.54 0.27 0.19
N ASP A 402 57.36 0.01 -0.82
CA ASP A 402 58.23 0.99 -1.47
C ASP A 402 57.54 1.69 -2.66
N ALA A 403 58.31 2.50 -3.41
CA ALA A 403 57.79 3.26 -4.56
C ALA A 403 57.37 2.36 -5.73
N ASP A 404 57.98 1.17 -5.83
CA ASP A 404 57.69 0.14 -6.84
C ASP A 404 56.56 -0.80 -6.38
N SER A 405 55.84 -0.43 -5.32
CA SER A 405 54.74 -1.17 -4.67
C SER A 405 55.13 -2.52 -4.06
N MET A 406 56.42 -2.82 -3.93
CA MET A 406 56.94 -4.07 -3.36
C MET A 406 57.02 -4.01 -1.83
N PRO A 407 56.95 -5.15 -1.11
CA PRO A 407 57.05 -5.16 0.35
C PRO A 407 58.41 -4.64 0.86
N ARG A 408 58.36 -3.56 1.64
CA ARG A 408 59.53 -2.83 2.14
C ARG A 408 60.29 -3.67 3.18
N VAL A 409 61.53 -4.02 2.86
CA VAL A 409 62.47 -4.65 3.80
C VAL A 409 63.20 -3.57 4.59
N TRP A 410 63.26 -3.70 5.92
CA TRP A 410 63.93 -2.72 6.80
C TRP A 410 65.45 -2.93 6.81
N THR A 411 66.15 -2.40 5.79
CA THR A 411 67.60 -2.58 5.59
C THR A 411 68.46 -1.69 6.47
N GLY A 412 67.87 -0.72 7.17
CA GLY A 412 68.59 0.20 8.06
C GLY A 412 68.91 1.55 7.45
N LYS A 413 68.66 1.71 6.15
CA LYS A 413 68.81 2.96 5.39
C LYS A 413 67.54 3.81 5.37
N GLU A 414 66.39 3.24 5.71
CA GLU A 414 65.10 3.92 5.69
C GLU A 414 64.89 4.73 6.97
N ASP A 415 64.50 6.01 6.84
CA ASP A 415 63.96 6.76 7.98
C ASP A 415 62.51 6.36 8.25
N ILE A 416 62.34 5.41 9.16
CA ILE A 416 61.04 4.92 9.64
C ILE A 416 60.20 6.08 10.22
N LYS A 417 60.80 7.13 10.79
CA LYS A 417 60.06 8.28 11.35
C LYS A 417 59.49 9.16 10.24
N ALA A 418 60.27 9.47 9.21
CA ALA A 418 59.77 10.18 8.03
C ALA A 418 58.66 9.41 7.31
N ILE A 419 58.86 8.11 7.05
CA ILE A 419 57.84 7.23 6.43
C ILE A 419 56.58 7.19 7.29
N THR A 420 56.72 7.06 8.62
CA THR A 420 55.58 7.11 9.57
C THR A 420 54.85 8.45 9.52
N LYS A 421 55.56 9.60 9.43
CA LYS A 421 54.90 10.91 9.31
C LYS A 421 54.10 11.01 8.01
N THR A 422 54.69 10.60 6.87
CA THR A 422 54.04 10.64 5.56
C THR A 422 52.81 9.72 5.48
N ALA A 423 52.92 8.48 5.95
CA ALA A 423 51.80 7.54 5.97
C ALA A 423 50.67 8.01 6.92
N ARG A 424 51.01 8.64 8.06
CA ARG A 424 50.04 9.27 8.95
C ARG A 424 49.39 10.50 8.32
N SER A 425 50.13 11.41 7.67
CA SER A 425 49.53 12.58 7.01
C SER A 425 48.59 12.22 5.87
N ALA A 426 48.91 11.18 5.08
CA ALA A 426 48.00 10.66 4.05
C ALA A 426 46.72 10.07 4.66
N SER A 427 46.83 9.35 5.78
CA SER A 427 45.67 8.80 6.50
C SER A 427 44.83 9.89 7.18
N MET A 428 45.44 11.03 7.55
CA MET A 428 44.75 12.21 8.05
C MET A 428 43.98 12.95 6.94
N LYS A 429 44.56 13.08 5.73
CA LYS A 429 43.85 13.62 4.55
C LYS A 429 42.59 12.81 4.21
N LEU A 430 42.69 11.48 4.23
CA LEU A 430 41.52 10.58 4.10
C LEU A 430 40.44 10.86 5.16
N LEU A 431 40.82 11.01 6.44
CA LEU A 431 39.89 11.39 7.50
C LEU A 431 39.25 12.77 7.28
N SER A 432 40.01 13.76 6.78
CA SER A 432 39.47 15.08 6.40
C SER A 432 38.46 14.99 5.25
N THR A 433 38.76 14.22 4.21
CA THR A 433 37.90 14.02 3.04
C THR A 433 36.61 13.26 3.39
N MET A 434 36.63 12.39 4.40
CA MET A 434 35.45 11.67 4.90
C MET A 434 34.72 12.36 6.07
N ALA A 435 35.17 13.53 6.55
CA ALA A 435 34.53 14.22 7.69
C ALA A 435 33.27 15.03 7.31
N ALA A 436 33.15 15.48 6.05
CA ALA A 436 32.07 16.33 5.58
C ALA A 436 31.74 16.14 4.09
N ILE A 437 30.48 16.39 3.72
CA ILE A 437 29.97 16.34 2.34
C ILE A 437 30.23 17.68 1.65
N ARG A 438 31.13 17.69 0.66
CA ARG A 438 31.53 18.90 -0.11
C ARG A 438 30.87 18.96 -1.49
N LEU A 439 29.54 18.90 -1.54
CA LEU A 439 28.75 18.97 -2.78
C LEU A 439 28.59 20.40 -3.35
N GLU A 440 28.68 21.42 -2.50
CA GLU A 440 28.61 22.85 -2.88
C GLU A 440 30.00 23.52 -2.73
N GLU A 441 30.25 24.70 -3.32
CA GLU A 441 31.59 25.36 -3.33
C GLU A 441 31.99 26.01 -1.98
N ASP A 442 31.35 25.60 -0.89
CA ASP A 442 31.64 26.09 0.46
C ASP A 442 33.04 25.67 0.93
N GLY A 443 33.94 26.63 1.13
CA GLY A 443 35.31 26.38 1.60
C GLY A 443 35.38 26.08 3.11
N ASP A 444 35.61 24.82 3.47
CA ASP A 444 35.84 24.41 4.87
C ASP A 444 37.28 24.66 5.36
N ASN A 445 37.52 24.37 6.65
CA ASN A 445 38.84 24.48 7.30
C ASN A 445 39.24 23.17 8.03
N ILE A 446 38.66 22.04 7.62
CA ILE A 446 38.75 20.76 8.33
C ILE A 446 40.18 20.20 8.28
N GLU A 447 40.84 20.19 7.12
CA GLU A 447 42.20 19.63 7.02
C GLU A 447 43.23 20.45 7.82
N ASN A 448 43.13 21.78 7.78
CA ASN A 448 44.01 22.65 8.56
C ASN A 448 43.81 22.43 10.07
N THR A 449 42.54 22.28 10.50
CA THR A 449 42.21 22.00 11.91
C THR A 449 42.74 20.63 12.35
N LEU A 450 42.57 19.60 11.52
CA LEU A 450 43.05 18.24 11.80
C LEU A 450 44.59 18.15 11.78
N SER A 451 45.28 18.74 10.80
CA SER A 451 46.74 18.69 10.70
C SER A 451 47.42 19.33 11.91
N VAL A 452 47.02 20.55 12.28
CA VAL A 452 47.53 21.29 13.45
C VAL A 452 47.28 20.52 14.75
N ALA A 453 46.08 19.98 14.96
CA ALA A 453 45.76 19.28 16.21
C ALA A 453 46.37 17.86 16.30
N LEU A 454 46.40 17.11 15.20
CA LEU A 454 46.59 15.66 15.21
C LEU A 454 47.97 15.18 14.74
N VAL A 455 48.67 15.97 13.90
CA VAL A 455 49.93 15.60 13.25
C VAL A 455 51.13 16.36 13.81
N ASP A 456 51.05 17.70 13.94
CA ASP A 456 52.18 18.55 14.33
C ASP A 456 52.32 18.83 15.84
N THR A 457 51.59 18.10 16.68
CA THR A 457 51.68 18.10 18.15
C THR A 457 53.03 17.56 18.72
N SER A 458 54.09 17.50 17.91
CA SER A 458 55.39 16.90 18.23
C SER A 458 56.49 17.89 18.67
N LYS A 459 56.13 19.03 19.26
CA LYS A 459 57.08 19.98 19.89
C LYS A 459 56.77 20.22 21.38
N PRO A 460 57.10 19.28 22.28
CA PRO A 460 57.08 19.52 23.71
C PRO A 460 58.32 20.34 24.13
N GLY A 461 58.30 21.66 23.90
CA GLY A 461 59.39 22.52 24.39
C GLY A 461 59.59 23.87 23.69
N THR A 462 58.72 24.83 23.98
CA THR A 462 59.12 26.21 24.37
C THR A 462 57.96 26.81 25.15
N THR A 463 58.23 27.38 26.32
CA THR A 463 57.22 28.07 27.12
C THR A 463 56.92 29.44 26.55
N ASP A 464 55.64 29.77 26.41
CA ASP A 464 55.16 30.95 27.13
C ASP A 464 53.70 30.79 27.59
N ARG A 465 53.29 31.59 28.58
CA ARG A 465 51.97 31.47 29.24
C ARG A 465 51.04 32.62 28.84
N SER A 466 49.97 32.35 28.09
CA SER A 466 48.62 32.92 28.31
C SER A 466 47.62 32.39 27.27
N ILE A 467 46.34 32.73 27.49
CA ILE A 467 45.16 32.35 26.68
C ILE A 467 44.82 30.85 26.80
N GLN A 468 43.53 30.57 27.02
CA GLN A 468 43.01 29.21 27.04
C GLN A 468 42.98 28.69 25.60
N LEU A 469 43.84 27.71 25.27
CA LEU A 469 43.62 26.89 24.08
C LEU A 469 42.41 26.00 24.35
N THR A 470 41.22 26.49 23.97
CA THR A 470 40.07 25.63 23.69
C THR A 470 40.48 24.65 22.61
N ASP A 471 40.48 23.36 22.94
CA ASP A 471 40.82 22.29 22.01
C ASP A 471 39.88 22.34 20.80
N PRO A 472 40.38 22.58 19.57
CA PRO A 472 39.52 22.78 18.40
C PRO A 472 38.77 21.49 18.01
N LEU A 473 39.16 20.33 18.56
CA LEU A 473 38.46 19.06 18.39
C LEU A 473 37.60 18.65 19.59
N ALA A 474 37.31 19.58 20.51
CA ALA A 474 36.32 19.42 21.58
C ALA A 474 34.91 19.92 21.19
N SER A 475 34.76 20.58 20.04
CA SER A 475 33.46 21.00 19.50
C SER A 475 32.64 19.79 19.01
N SER A 476 31.32 19.85 19.19
CA SER A 476 30.37 18.88 18.61
C SER A 476 30.18 19.07 17.10
N SER A 477 30.40 20.28 16.57
CA SER A 477 30.17 20.65 15.17
C SER A 477 31.36 21.42 14.57
N TRP A 478 31.41 21.50 13.24
CA TRP A 478 32.45 22.21 12.49
C TRP A 478 32.05 23.67 12.23
N GLU A 479 32.95 24.62 12.50
CA GLU A 479 32.69 26.08 12.44
C GLU A 479 32.19 26.60 11.08
N ARG A 480 32.39 25.84 9.98
CA ARG A 480 31.98 26.22 8.61
C ARG A 480 31.19 25.15 7.86
N VAL A 481 30.72 24.10 8.53
CA VAL A 481 29.95 23.02 7.89
C VAL A 481 28.68 22.77 8.69
N GLY A 482 27.53 22.92 8.04
CA GLY A 482 26.23 22.64 8.64
C GLY A 482 26.08 21.17 9.06
N GLU A 483 25.21 20.92 10.04
CA GLU A 483 25.06 19.59 10.65
C GLU A 483 24.64 18.52 9.62
N GLU A 484 23.75 18.86 8.68
CA GLU A 484 23.32 17.99 7.58
C GLU A 484 24.47 17.54 6.65
N LYS A 485 25.50 18.38 6.50
CA LYS A 485 26.71 18.10 5.69
C LYS A 485 27.81 17.40 6.50
N THR A 486 27.66 17.25 7.82
CA THR A 486 28.68 16.66 8.69
C THR A 486 28.55 15.13 8.73
N LEU A 487 29.63 14.42 8.42
CA LEU A 487 29.70 12.95 8.46
C LEU A 487 30.38 12.46 9.75
N ILE A 488 31.42 13.16 10.17
CA ILE A 488 32.22 12.83 11.36
C ILE A 488 32.45 14.12 12.15
N THR A 489 32.05 14.13 13.41
CA THR A 489 32.24 15.29 14.32
C THR A 489 33.71 15.46 14.72
N PRO A 490 34.15 16.65 15.14
CA PRO A 490 35.54 16.88 15.58
C PRO A 490 35.98 15.91 16.70
N VAL A 491 35.10 15.63 17.66
CA VAL A 491 35.31 14.66 18.75
C VAL A 491 35.45 13.23 18.22
N GLN A 492 34.65 12.82 17.24
CA GLN A 492 34.79 11.51 16.60
C GLN A 492 36.11 11.41 15.83
N CYS A 493 36.49 12.41 15.03
CA CYS A 493 37.79 12.46 14.35
C CYS A 493 38.96 12.30 15.33
N LYS A 494 38.91 12.97 16.49
CA LYS A 494 39.92 12.86 17.55
C LYS A 494 40.00 11.45 18.15
N ASN A 495 38.87 10.78 18.35
CA ASN A 495 38.84 9.42 18.89
C ASN A 495 39.25 8.35 17.86
N LEU A 496 38.77 8.46 16.62
CA LEU A 496 39.23 7.65 15.48
C LEU A 496 40.74 7.76 15.29
N TRP A 497 41.30 8.97 15.37
CA TRP A 497 42.74 9.20 15.25
C TRP A 497 43.55 8.60 16.41
N ARG A 498 43.02 8.60 17.64
CA ARG A 498 43.64 7.93 18.79
C ARG A 498 43.68 6.41 18.59
N GLN A 499 42.56 5.83 18.16
CA GLN A 499 42.46 4.39 17.88
C GLN A 499 43.39 3.99 16.72
N PHE A 500 43.36 4.74 15.61
CA PHE A 500 44.28 4.58 14.48
C PHE A 500 45.76 4.67 14.90
N LYS A 501 46.13 5.64 15.75
CA LYS A 501 47.51 5.73 16.29
C LYS A 501 47.88 4.49 17.09
N ALA A 502 47.04 4.03 18.00
CA ALA A 502 47.31 2.85 18.84
C ALA A 502 47.42 1.55 18.00
N GLU A 503 46.52 1.33 17.04
CA GLU A 503 46.54 0.14 16.19
C GLU A 503 47.72 0.12 15.20
N THR A 504 48.17 1.28 14.71
CA THR A 504 49.36 1.39 13.84
C THR A 504 50.69 1.42 14.58
N GLU A 505 50.70 1.76 15.87
CA GLU A 505 51.91 1.82 16.69
C GLU A 505 52.58 0.46 16.88
N TYR A 506 51.81 -0.62 16.91
CA TYR A 506 52.35 -1.99 16.88
C TYR A 506 53.15 -2.25 15.58
N THR A 507 52.63 -1.86 14.42
CA THR A 507 53.32 -2.02 13.13
C THR A 507 54.60 -1.19 13.05
N VAL A 508 54.58 0.04 13.59
CA VAL A 508 55.76 0.93 13.62
C VAL A 508 56.83 0.41 14.57
N THR A 509 56.45 -0.08 15.76
CA THR A 509 57.38 -0.67 16.73
C THR A 509 57.96 -2.00 16.24
N GLN A 510 57.16 -2.83 15.55
CA GLN A 510 57.64 -4.04 14.88
C GLN A 510 58.67 -3.72 13.78
N ALA A 511 58.44 -2.68 12.97
CA ALA A 511 59.39 -2.21 11.96
C ALA A 511 60.71 -1.71 12.57
N LEU A 512 60.65 -0.94 13.66
CA LEU A 512 61.83 -0.49 14.40
C LEU A 512 62.63 -1.68 14.97
N ALA A 513 61.94 -2.64 15.60
CA ALA A 513 62.55 -3.86 16.13
C ALA A 513 63.19 -4.73 15.02
N ALA A 514 62.54 -4.83 13.86
CA ALA A 514 63.10 -5.52 12.70
C ALA A 514 64.35 -4.82 12.15
N GLN A 515 64.34 -3.48 12.08
CA GLN A 515 65.50 -2.69 11.64
C GLN A 515 66.67 -2.82 12.63
N GLU A 516 66.40 -2.84 13.95
CA GLU A 516 67.41 -3.12 14.97
C GLU A 516 67.95 -4.56 14.90
N ALA A 517 67.09 -5.56 14.71
CA ALA A 517 67.51 -6.94 14.57
C ALA A 517 68.43 -7.13 13.35
N ASN A 518 68.09 -6.49 12.22
CA ASN A 518 68.92 -6.52 11.01
C ASN A 518 70.28 -5.82 11.22
N LYS A 519 70.28 -4.65 11.88
CA LYS A 519 71.52 -3.94 12.30
C LYS A 519 72.40 -4.77 13.23
N ARG A 520 71.82 -5.58 14.14
CA ARG A 520 72.56 -6.50 15.01
C ARG A 520 73.09 -7.72 14.26
N ASN A 521 72.31 -8.28 13.34
CA ASN A 521 72.68 -9.47 12.54
C ASN A 521 73.91 -9.23 11.66
N ASN A 522 74.07 -8.00 11.13
CA ASN A 522 75.22 -7.61 10.30
C ASN A 522 76.60 -7.68 11.01
N ASN A 523 76.63 -7.87 12.34
CA ASN A 523 77.87 -7.96 13.11
C ASN A 523 78.20 -9.39 13.60
N TRP A 524 77.45 -10.42 13.23
CA TRP A 524 77.66 -11.77 13.79
C TRP A 524 78.77 -12.56 13.07
N LEU A 525 80.01 -12.40 13.56
CA LEU A 525 81.06 -13.39 13.32
C LEU A 525 80.67 -14.75 13.93
N PRO A 526 81.07 -15.89 13.33
CA PRO A 526 80.79 -17.21 13.89
C PRO A 526 81.36 -17.36 15.31
N PRO A 527 80.74 -18.19 16.18
CA PRO A 527 81.23 -18.43 17.53
C PRO A 527 82.73 -18.81 17.57
N PRO A 528 83.51 -18.39 18.58
CA PRO A 528 84.96 -18.63 18.61
C PRO A 528 85.37 -20.10 18.47
N TRP A 529 84.55 -21.04 18.98
CA TRP A 529 84.78 -22.47 18.80
C TRP A 529 84.59 -22.94 17.35
N ALA A 530 83.67 -22.32 16.59
CA ALA A 530 83.43 -22.64 15.19
C ALA A 530 84.53 -22.06 14.29
N LEU A 531 85.04 -20.87 14.62
CA LEU A 531 86.24 -20.31 13.98
C LEU A 531 87.47 -21.21 14.24
N ALA A 532 87.68 -21.67 15.47
CA ALA A 532 88.74 -22.62 15.80
C ALA A 532 88.57 -23.97 15.08
N ALA A 533 87.34 -24.51 15.02
CA ALA A 533 87.05 -25.77 14.31
C ALA A 533 87.33 -25.66 12.80
N MET A 534 86.89 -24.58 12.14
CA MET A 534 87.19 -24.34 10.72
C MET A 534 88.69 -24.13 10.46
N ALA A 535 89.43 -23.52 11.39
CA ALA A 535 90.87 -23.33 11.27
C ALA A 535 91.69 -24.62 11.47
N ILE A 536 91.17 -25.60 12.24
CA ILE A 536 91.87 -26.86 12.53
C ILE A 536 91.49 -27.97 11.55
N LEU A 537 90.21 -28.10 11.18
CA LEU A 537 89.74 -29.15 10.25
C LEU A 537 89.81 -28.73 8.78
N GLY A 538 89.75 -27.42 8.50
CA GLY A 538 89.42 -26.92 7.17
C GLY A 538 87.91 -26.88 6.92
N PHE A 539 87.48 -25.99 6.02
CA PHE A 539 86.06 -25.70 5.77
C PHE A 539 85.29 -26.90 5.19
N ASN A 540 85.95 -27.72 4.36
CA ASN A 540 85.30 -28.84 3.67
C ASN A 540 84.94 -29.95 4.68
N GLU A 541 85.94 -30.47 5.40
CA GLU A 541 85.79 -31.46 6.48
C GLU A 541 84.81 -31.03 7.58
N PHE A 542 84.81 -29.74 7.96
CA PHE A 542 83.86 -29.21 8.93
C PHE A 542 82.40 -29.31 8.43
N MET A 543 82.17 -29.05 7.14
CA MET A 543 80.85 -29.21 6.52
C MET A 543 80.47 -30.68 6.31
N THR A 544 81.41 -31.59 6.03
CA THR A 544 81.12 -33.04 6.00
C THR A 544 80.76 -33.58 7.38
N LEU A 545 81.41 -33.08 8.44
CA LEU A 545 81.12 -33.44 9.84
C LEU A 545 79.71 -33.01 10.26
N LEU A 546 79.31 -31.78 9.94
CA LEU A 546 77.97 -31.26 10.25
C LEU A 546 76.86 -31.89 9.40
N ARG A 547 77.15 -32.25 8.15
CA ARG A 547 76.14 -32.77 7.20
C ARG A 547 75.89 -34.28 7.33
N ASN A 548 76.78 -35.04 7.97
CA ASN A 548 76.64 -36.49 8.11
C ASN A 548 76.51 -36.91 9.60
N PRO A 549 75.28 -37.19 10.09
CA PRO A 549 75.04 -37.45 11.52
C PRO A 549 75.74 -38.73 12.03
N LEU A 550 76.13 -39.64 11.15
CA LEU A 550 76.86 -40.86 11.53
C LEU A 550 78.26 -40.56 12.07
N TYR A 551 78.95 -39.53 11.59
CA TYR A 551 80.28 -39.17 12.13
C TYR A 551 80.18 -38.53 13.52
N LEU A 552 79.17 -37.66 13.74
CA LEU A 552 78.90 -37.12 15.08
C LEU A 552 78.52 -38.22 16.07
N PHE A 553 77.70 -39.19 15.65
CA PHE A 553 77.36 -40.36 16.48
C PHE A 553 78.59 -41.23 16.76
N ALA A 554 79.43 -41.52 15.77
CA ALA A 554 80.65 -42.30 15.94
C ALA A 554 81.64 -41.62 16.91
N ILE A 555 81.86 -40.31 16.79
CA ILE A 555 82.71 -39.54 17.72
C ILE A 555 82.12 -39.54 19.14
N PHE A 556 80.80 -39.42 19.29
CA PHE A 556 80.12 -39.51 20.58
C PHE A 556 80.27 -40.90 21.23
N VAL A 557 80.14 -41.98 20.46
CA VAL A 557 80.38 -43.36 20.94
C VAL A 557 81.85 -43.57 21.31
N ILE A 558 82.80 -43.10 20.51
CA ILE A 558 84.25 -43.14 20.80
C ILE A 558 84.56 -42.38 22.10
N TYR A 559 83.94 -41.20 22.31
CA TYR A 559 84.09 -40.43 23.55
C TYR A 559 83.52 -41.18 24.77
N LEU A 560 82.35 -41.81 24.65
CA LEU A 560 81.76 -42.61 25.74
C LEU A 560 82.61 -43.84 26.07
N VAL A 561 83.13 -44.56 25.07
CA VAL A 561 84.04 -45.72 25.27
C VAL A 561 85.37 -45.27 25.87
N GLY A 562 85.96 -44.18 25.37
CA GLY A 562 87.17 -43.59 25.94
C GLY A 562 87.00 -43.16 27.39
N LYS A 563 85.84 -42.55 27.73
CA LYS A 563 85.49 -42.21 29.11
C LYS A 563 85.29 -43.46 29.98
N ALA A 564 84.66 -44.52 29.47
CA ALA A 564 84.46 -45.77 30.20
C ALA A 564 85.80 -46.45 30.53
N ILE A 565 86.73 -46.50 29.58
CA ILE A 565 88.10 -47.01 29.78
C ILE A 565 88.86 -46.12 30.78
N TRP A 566 88.79 -44.79 30.65
CA TRP A 566 89.42 -43.86 31.59
C TRP A 566 88.93 -44.05 33.04
N VAL A 567 87.65 -44.35 33.23
CA VAL A 567 87.05 -44.62 34.54
C VAL A 567 87.40 -46.01 35.08
N GLN A 568 87.47 -47.05 34.24
CA GLN A 568 87.80 -48.42 34.69
C GLN A 568 89.29 -48.69 34.91
N SER A 569 90.21 -47.96 34.28
CA SER A 569 91.65 -48.26 34.33
C SER A 569 92.42 -47.68 35.53
N GLU A 570 91.75 -47.10 36.54
CA GLU A 570 92.37 -46.46 37.74
C GLU A 570 93.66 -45.63 37.44
N ILE A 571 93.66 -44.89 36.34
CA ILE A 571 94.88 -44.31 35.71
C ILE A 571 95.71 -43.44 36.68
N GLY A 572 95.07 -42.81 37.68
CA GLY A 572 95.73 -42.05 38.73
C GLY A 572 96.65 -42.84 39.68
N ARG A 573 96.54 -44.18 39.73
CA ARG A 573 97.41 -45.05 40.56
C ARG A 573 98.62 -45.60 39.82
N GLU A 574 98.50 -46.00 38.55
CA GLU A 574 99.62 -46.63 37.83
C GLU A 574 100.69 -45.63 37.36
N PHE A 575 100.32 -44.36 37.12
CA PHE A 575 101.28 -43.33 36.69
C PHE A 575 102.29 -42.88 37.76
N GLN A 576 102.14 -43.31 39.03
CA GLN A 576 103.08 -42.96 40.10
C GLN A 576 104.47 -43.62 39.94
N HIS A 577 104.62 -44.63 39.07
CA HIS A 577 105.89 -45.29 38.76
C HIS A 577 106.50 -44.87 37.41
N GLY A 578 106.00 -43.78 36.82
CA GLY A 578 106.59 -43.14 35.63
C GLY A 578 105.97 -43.56 34.29
N PHE A 579 106.27 -42.78 33.26
CA PHE A 579 105.57 -42.78 31.97
C PHE A 579 105.75 -44.07 31.15
N LEU A 580 106.97 -44.63 31.11
CA LEU A 580 107.27 -45.81 30.29
C LEU A 580 106.69 -47.13 30.85
N PRO A 581 106.79 -47.45 32.17
CA PRO A 581 106.12 -48.61 32.74
C PRO A 581 104.60 -48.56 32.59
N ALA A 582 103.98 -47.38 32.78
CA ALA A 582 102.53 -47.21 32.69
C ALA A 582 101.98 -47.50 31.28
N ILE A 583 102.70 -47.11 30.21
CA ILE A 583 102.26 -47.41 28.83
C ILE A 583 102.33 -48.91 28.52
N LEU A 584 103.30 -49.63 29.10
CA LEU A 584 103.44 -51.09 28.96
C LEU A 584 102.40 -51.87 29.80
N SER A 585 102.03 -51.40 31.00
CA SER A 585 100.90 -52.00 31.74
C SER A 585 99.57 -51.72 31.05
N LEU A 586 99.36 -50.51 30.52
CA LEU A 586 98.10 -50.15 29.88
C LEU A 586 97.90 -50.91 28.56
N SER A 587 98.92 -50.99 27.71
CA SER A 587 98.84 -51.73 26.43
C SER A 587 98.57 -53.23 26.61
N THR A 588 99.16 -53.87 27.62
CA THR A 588 98.92 -55.30 27.92
C THR A 588 97.56 -55.56 28.58
N LYS A 589 97.00 -54.60 29.33
CA LYS A 589 95.66 -54.69 29.93
C LYS A 589 94.52 -54.25 28.99
N PHE A 590 94.80 -53.41 27.99
CA PHE A 590 93.79 -52.80 27.11
C PHE A 590 92.89 -53.83 26.41
N VAL A 591 93.48 -54.83 25.74
CA VAL A 591 92.72 -55.85 25.01
C VAL A 591 91.89 -56.72 25.97
N PRO A 592 92.42 -57.25 27.09
CA PRO A 592 91.61 -57.91 28.12
C PRO A 592 90.43 -57.05 28.63
N THR A 593 90.65 -55.78 28.97
CA THR A 593 89.58 -54.92 29.51
C THR A 593 88.51 -54.61 28.47
N VAL A 594 88.87 -54.29 27.23
CA VAL A 594 87.90 -54.06 26.14
C VAL A 594 87.10 -55.34 25.84
N MET A 595 87.77 -56.50 25.82
CA MET A 595 87.09 -57.79 25.66
C MET A 595 86.13 -58.08 26.81
N ASN A 596 86.49 -57.74 28.05
CA ASN A 596 85.66 -57.96 29.23
C ASN A 596 84.45 -57.00 29.27
N ILE A 597 84.60 -55.75 28.82
CA ILE A 597 83.48 -54.80 28.64
C ILE A 597 82.52 -55.33 27.57
N LEU A 598 83.03 -55.72 26.39
CA LEU A 598 82.21 -56.25 25.30
C LEU A 598 81.49 -57.54 25.70
N LYS A 599 82.18 -58.44 26.40
CA LYS A 599 81.59 -59.70 26.88
C LYS A 599 80.52 -59.45 27.94
N ARG A 600 80.78 -58.55 28.90
CA ARG A 600 79.79 -58.17 29.91
C ARG A 600 78.54 -57.52 29.28
N LEU A 601 78.71 -56.64 28.28
CA LEU A 601 77.60 -56.07 27.51
C LEU A 601 76.81 -57.11 26.69
N ALA A 602 77.45 -58.21 26.27
CA ALA A 602 76.76 -59.32 25.63
C ALA A 602 76.01 -60.21 26.65
N ASP A 603 76.63 -60.50 27.79
CA ASP A 603 76.07 -61.32 28.86
C ASP A 603 74.87 -60.61 29.54
N GLU A 604 74.96 -59.31 29.83
CA GLU A 604 73.84 -58.48 30.32
C GLU A 604 72.69 -58.36 29.28
N GLY A 605 72.95 -58.70 28.01
CA GLY A 605 71.96 -58.76 26.92
C GLY A 605 71.20 -60.08 26.79
N GLN A 606 71.50 -61.12 27.59
CA GLN A 606 70.91 -62.46 27.46
C GLN A 606 70.28 -63.03 28.74
N ALA A 607 70.19 -62.24 29.83
CA ALA A 607 69.56 -62.69 31.08
C ALA A 607 68.01 -62.57 31.04
N PRO A 608 67.23 -63.63 31.37
CA PRO A 608 65.78 -63.56 31.46
C PRO A 608 65.27 -62.86 32.73
N ALA A 609 64.02 -62.39 32.68
CA ALA A 609 63.45 -61.48 33.69
C ALA A 609 63.18 -62.10 35.07
N ALA A 610 63.31 -61.27 36.12
CA ALA A 610 62.91 -61.58 37.49
C ALA A 610 62.21 -60.36 38.15
N ALA A 611 61.24 -60.63 39.02
CA ALA A 611 60.42 -59.65 39.77
C ALA A 611 59.71 -60.37 40.93
N PRO A 612 59.08 -59.68 41.92
CA PRO A 612 59.14 -58.26 42.30
C PRO A 612 59.41 -58.04 43.82
N GLU A 613 59.05 -56.84 44.33
CA GLU A 613 58.63 -56.50 45.71
C GLU A 613 59.62 -55.88 46.74
N ARG A 614 59.16 -54.73 47.29
CA ARG A 614 59.29 -54.20 48.68
C ARG A 614 60.72 -54.02 49.25
N GLN A 615 61.09 -52.92 49.92
CA GLN A 615 60.37 -51.79 50.52
C GLN A 615 61.40 -50.64 50.75
N ARG A 616 61.13 -49.40 51.21
CA ARG A 616 59.95 -48.74 51.83
C ARG A 616 60.12 -47.20 51.72
N GLU A 617 59.05 -46.46 51.46
CA GLU A 617 58.98 -45.01 51.78
C GLU A 617 57.51 -44.62 52.02
N MET A 618 57.24 -43.69 52.94
CA MET A 618 55.88 -43.39 53.42
C MET A 618 55.47 -41.93 53.14
N GLU A 619 54.63 -41.81 52.12
CA GLU A 619 53.68 -40.74 51.76
C GLU A 619 53.76 -39.35 52.41
N LEU A 620 53.72 -38.33 51.54
CA LEU A 620 52.56 -37.44 51.47
C LEU A 620 52.33 -36.95 50.01
N GLN A 621 51.13 -37.20 49.48
CA GLN A 621 50.61 -36.82 48.15
C GLN A 621 49.34 -35.95 48.31
N PRO A 622 48.54 -35.60 47.26
CA PRO A 622 48.80 -35.35 45.81
C PRO A 622 48.49 -33.85 45.45
N LYS A 623 48.56 -33.29 44.22
CA LYS A 623 48.23 -33.73 42.84
C LYS A 623 46.71 -33.95 42.58
N PRO A 624 46.20 -34.09 41.33
CA PRO A 624 46.85 -34.17 40.00
C PRO A 624 46.86 -32.78 39.29
N THR A 625 46.71 -32.49 37.98
CA THR A 625 46.41 -33.25 36.72
C THR A 625 46.94 -32.47 35.48
N ARG A 626 46.90 -33.06 34.27
CA ARG A 626 47.04 -32.39 32.95
C ARG A 626 46.19 -33.13 31.90
N ASN A 627 45.75 -32.44 30.85
CA ASN A 627 44.92 -32.99 29.76
C ASN A 627 45.53 -34.22 29.03
N GLY A 628 44.73 -35.28 28.88
CA GLY A 628 43.92 -35.49 27.67
C GLY A 628 44.48 -36.31 26.50
N SER A 629 43.61 -37.15 25.91
CA SER A 629 43.65 -37.63 24.52
C SER A 629 42.29 -38.23 24.11
N SER A 630 42.04 -38.35 22.80
CA SER A 630 40.89 -39.07 22.23
C SER A 630 41.37 -40.34 21.51
N TYR A 631 40.46 -41.30 21.28
CA TYR A 631 40.14 -41.92 19.97
C TYR A 631 39.36 -43.24 20.14
N THR A 632 38.33 -43.46 19.30
CA THR A 632 37.75 -44.75 18.79
C THR A 632 37.60 -45.97 19.73
N ASN A 633 36.52 -46.76 19.69
CA ASN A 633 35.87 -47.30 18.49
C ASN A 633 34.54 -48.05 18.79
N ALA A 634 33.92 -48.61 17.74
CA ALA A 634 33.07 -49.83 17.72
C ALA A 634 31.55 -49.80 18.13
N THR A 635 30.72 -49.98 17.09
CA THR A 635 29.59 -50.94 16.96
C THR A 635 28.40 -51.01 17.95
N SER A 636 27.17 -50.94 17.43
CA SER A 636 26.23 -52.09 17.29
C SER A 636 24.73 -51.77 17.53
N ALA A 637 23.92 -51.97 16.48
CA ALA A 637 22.52 -52.44 16.43
C ALA A 637 21.40 -51.90 17.38
N GLY A 638 20.20 -51.70 16.82
CA GLY A 638 18.94 -51.84 17.61
C GLY A 638 17.75 -50.96 17.20
N SER A 639 16.81 -51.55 16.46
CA SER A 639 15.34 -51.35 16.44
C SER A 639 14.68 -50.67 17.67
N SER A 640 13.51 -50.02 17.62
CA SER A 640 12.51 -49.76 16.54
C SER A 640 11.37 -48.85 17.07
N SER A 641 10.29 -48.67 16.30
CA SER A 641 9.07 -47.83 16.57
C SER A 641 9.32 -46.31 16.39
N VAL A 642 8.54 -45.50 15.65
CA VAL A 642 7.07 -45.39 15.39
C VAL A 642 6.37 -44.88 16.66
N THR A 643 5.77 -43.67 16.70
CA THR A 643 4.66 -43.18 15.84
C THR A 643 4.72 -41.67 15.55
N THR A 644 3.86 -41.20 14.65
CA THR A 644 3.46 -39.79 14.35
C THR A 644 2.65 -39.16 15.51
N SER A 645 2.16 -37.90 15.52
CA SER A 645 1.82 -36.94 14.44
C SER A 645 1.94 -35.45 14.86
N GLU A 646 1.78 -34.59 13.84
CA GLU A 646 1.32 -33.18 13.78
C GLU A 646 0.75 -32.48 15.03
N ILE A 647 0.98 -31.15 15.10
CA ILE A 647 -0.06 -30.09 15.20
C ILE A 647 0.57 -28.72 14.86
N GLY A 648 -0.21 -27.78 14.31
CA GLY A 648 0.24 -26.44 13.87
C GLY A 648 0.03 -25.31 14.89
N PRO A 649 0.32 -24.04 14.51
CA PRO A 649 0.19 -22.88 15.40
C PRO A 649 -1.23 -22.29 15.41
N GLU A 650 -1.71 -21.86 16.59
CA GLU A 650 -3.00 -21.17 16.74
C GLU A 650 -2.90 -19.64 16.63
N TYR A 651 -3.98 -19.04 16.15
CA TYR A 651 -4.24 -17.60 16.16
C TYR A 651 -4.83 -17.15 17.51
N SER A 652 -4.74 -15.85 17.83
CA SER A 652 -5.61 -15.23 18.84
C SER A 652 -5.81 -13.75 18.58
N SER A 653 -7.07 -13.37 18.37
CA SER A 653 -7.56 -11.99 18.39
C SER A 653 -8.29 -11.73 19.72
N PRO A 654 -8.42 -10.46 20.14
CA PRO A 654 -9.53 -10.06 20.99
C PRO A 654 -10.44 -9.04 20.29
N VAL A 655 -11.75 -9.17 20.52
CA VAL A 655 -12.76 -8.12 20.29
C VAL A 655 -13.36 -7.76 21.64
N ALA A 656 -13.56 -6.47 21.90
CA ALA A 656 -14.29 -5.98 23.07
C ALA A 656 -15.25 -4.86 22.64
N GLN A 657 -16.36 -4.83 23.37
CA GLN A 657 -17.60 -4.04 23.23
C GLN A 657 -17.40 -2.54 22.96
#